data_AF-A0A922E1M9-F1
#
_entry.id   AF-A0A922E1M9-F1
#
_cell.length_a   1.000
_cell.length_b   1.000
_cell.length_c   1.000
_cell.angle_alpha   90.00
_cell.angle_beta   90.00
_cell.angle_gamma   90.00
#
_symmetry.space_group_name_H-M   'P 1'
#
loop_
_entity.id
_entity.type
_entity.pdbx_description
1 polymer ?
#
loop_
_entity_poly.entity_id
_entity_poly.type
_entity_poly.pdbx_seq_one_letter_code
_entity_poly.pdbx_strand_id
1 'polypeptide(L)'
;MTFFCSKASKCTKCIPLVFLEISYKLRGLFMVMHVYLCFGNVVAGEIPPEIGTLQNLEQLSVTANNLTGRIPNIIFNVSTINVIELSSNKLSGQLPASIGHCLPNLEELYLWDNELREKIPSSISNASKLTVLELAANRFSGTIPNTLGNLKHLRVLNLAGNYLTRESSTLELSFLSSLTNCRELEKIMLANNPLNGSLPVSMGNFSTSLTSFSAFDCHIKGTIPKQIGNLSALIVLRLQNNELAGPIPTAVGGMRELQGLYLQRNRLQGSIPPYLCYLGKLDELYLSSNELFGSIPTCWGSLTSLRKLYLDSNNLTSTIPPSFWSLQDILEVNLSMNSLCGHLPQDIGNLKVVTHIDFSWNQFSGEIPAVIGGLQSLKTLSLAHNKFQGPMPQSFDGSVSAEFLDFSDNNLSGMIPKSLEALRYLKYFNASFNKLRGEIPSGGAIANFSARSFMGNEALCGPPRLKVPPCKTSTVGRSKTTAAGVLVYILPLLIATILVPVLVHALIRCRRKNAKLPSQGDLLTVATWRRISYLELQRATDGFSESNLVGKGSLGSVYKGILSDGISVAVKVFNLNLQGAFRSFEAECEVLCRIRHRNVVKIISSCSNIDFKALVLEYMPNGSLMQWLYSHNFSLDILQRLNMMIDVASSLEYLHHGYSVPVVHCDLKPSNILINEDMIAHVGDFGISRFLGDGDSMTRTMTLATVGYMAPEYGSQGIISTSGDVYSYGILLMETFTRKKPTDEMFAGEMNLKRWVKESLPHAVIKVADANLLQREDEHFAAKQECILSMMKLAMDCSEEAPEERVNMRDVITTLKKIKMNFLKDVGQLKAGA
;
A
#
# COMPACT_ATOMS: atom_id res chain seq x y z
N MET A 1 -16.55 -42.21 -33.54
CA MET A 1 -17.34 -42.63 -32.34
C MET A 1 -16.96 -41.69 -31.18
N THR A 2 -17.93 -41.13 -30.46
CA THR A 2 -17.66 -40.20 -29.32
C THR A 2 -17.74 -40.96 -28.01
N PHE A 3 -16.70 -40.89 -27.19
CA PHE A 3 -16.69 -41.51 -25.86
C PHE A 3 -17.05 -40.48 -24.79
N PHE A 4 -18.23 -40.64 -24.19
CA PHE A 4 -18.69 -39.86 -23.03
C PHE A 4 -18.57 -40.69 -21.76
N CYS A 5 -17.87 -40.16 -20.75
CA CYS A 5 -17.93 -40.71 -19.40
C CYS A 5 -18.86 -39.84 -18.53
N SER A 6 -20.15 -40.17 -18.50
CA SER A 6 -21.09 -39.63 -17.52
C SER A 6 -21.55 -40.74 -16.58
N LYS A 7 -21.05 -40.76 -15.35
CA LYS A 7 -21.70 -41.47 -14.24
C LYS A 7 -21.94 -40.53 -13.08
N ALA A 8 -22.98 -39.71 -13.25
CA ALA A 8 -23.75 -39.21 -12.13
C ALA A 8 -24.65 -40.33 -11.61
N SER A 9 -24.17 -41.13 -10.67
CA SER A 9 -25.07 -41.82 -9.73
C SER A 9 -24.47 -41.78 -8.34
N LYS A 10 -25.29 -41.35 -7.39
CA LYS A 10 -25.01 -41.15 -5.97
C LYS A 10 -24.30 -42.36 -5.35
N CYS A 11 -22.97 -42.35 -5.33
CA CYS A 11 -22.19 -43.25 -4.48
C CYS A 11 -20.85 -42.61 -4.12
N THR A 12 -20.82 -41.93 -2.97
CA THR A 12 -19.68 -41.23 -2.38
C THR A 12 -18.55 -42.16 -1.89
N LYS A 13 -18.42 -43.39 -2.40
CA LYS A 13 -17.43 -44.37 -1.92
C LYS A 13 -16.57 -45.09 -2.97
N CYS A 14 -16.65 -44.76 -4.26
CA CYS A 14 -15.78 -45.38 -5.27
C CYS A 14 -15.21 -44.34 -6.26
N ILE A 15 -14.32 -43.46 -5.79
CA ILE A 15 -13.75 -42.37 -6.61
C ILE A 15 -12.35 -42.63 -7.22
N PRO A 16 -11.59 -43.74 -6.97
CA PRO A 16 -10.31 -43.95 -7.66
C PRO A 16 -10.35 -44.94 -8.85
N LEU A 17 -11.51 -45.21 -9.49
CA LEU A 17 -11.64 -46.28 -10.50
C LEU A 17 -11.94 -45.83 -11.95
N VAL A 18 -12.18 -44.53 -12.20
CA VAL A 18 -12.62 -44.07 -13.54
C VAL A 18 -11.53 -44.25 -14.60
N PHE A 19 -10.26 -43.94 -14.30
CA PHE A 19 -9.18 -44.08 -15.28
C PHE A 19 -8.63 -45.50 -15.45
N LEU A 20 -8.74 -46.35 -14.42
CA LEU A 20 -8.44 -47.79 -14.56
C LEU A 20 -9.48 -48.46 -15.48
N GLU A 21 -10.77 -48.14 -15.34
CA GLU A 21 -11.81 -48.62 -16.27
C GLU A 21 -11.65 -48.04 -17.68
N ILE A 22 -11.26 -46.76 -17.83
CA ILE A 22 -10.99 -46.14 -19.13
C ILE A 22 -9.78 -46.80 -19.81
N SER A 23 -8.65 -46.98 -19.10
CA SER A 23 -7.45 -47.65 -19.65
C SER A 23 -7.76 -49.07 -20.16
N TYR A 24 -8.58 -49.84 -19.42
CA TYR A 24 -9.05 -51.16 -19.87
C TYR A 24 -10.05 -51.10 -21.05
N LYS A 25 -10.96 -50.12 -21.09
CA LYS A 25 -11.95 -49.96 -22.16
C LYS A 25 -11.40 -49.33 -23.44
N LEU A 26 -10.33 -48.54 -23.37
CA LEU A 26 -9.67 -47.91 -24.52
C LEU A 26 -8.85 -48.90 -25.35
N ARG A 27 -8.41 -50.02 -24.75
CA ARG A 27 -7.69 -51.08 -25.47
C ARG A 27 -8.60 -51.69 -26.55
N GLY A 28 -8.25 -51.47 -27.82
CA GLY A 28 -8.94 -52.04 -28.99
C GLY A 28 -10.00 -51.14 -29.64
N LEU A 29 -10.20 -49.91 -29.16
CA LEU A 29 -11.14 -48.95 -29.76
C LEU A 29 -10.46 -48.07 -30.82
N PHE A 30 -10.41 -48.56 -32.07
CA PHE A 30 -9.73 -47.86 -33.17
C PHE A 30 -10.55 -46.73 -33.83
N MET A 31 -11.84 -46.56 -33.50
CA MET A 31 -12.75 -45.56 -34.15
C MET A 31 -13.14 -44.37 -33.26
N VAL A 32 -12.48 -44.18 -32.12
CA VAL A 32 -12.79 -43.05 -31.21
C VAL A 32 -12.16 -41.77 -31.76
N MET A 33 -13.02 -40.80 -32.06
CA MET A 33 -12.61 -39.50 -32.61
C MET A 33 -12.63 -38.41 -31.55
N HIS A 34 -13.53 -38.49 -30.56
CA HIS A 34 -13.61 -37.51 -29.49
C HIS A 34 -13.64 -38.19 -28.13
N VAL A 35 -12.85 -37.69 -27.20
CA VAL A 35 -12.84 -38.07 -25.78
C VAL A 35 -13.25 -36.85 -24.97
N TYR A 36 -14.41 -36.94 -24.31
CA TYR A 36 -14.89 -35.92 -23.36
C TYR A 36 -15.06 -36.54 -21.97
N LEU A 37 -14.40 -35.94 -20.99
CA LEU A 37 -14.64 -36.19 -19.57
C LEU A 37 -15.38 -34.97 -19.01
N CYS A 38 -16.64 -35.15 -18.62
CA CYS A 38 -17.51 -33.99 -18.37
C CYS A 38 -16.97 -33.07 -17.27
N PHE A 39 -17.24 -31.79 -17.47
CA PHE A 39 -16.94 -30.66 -16.60
C PHE A 39 -17.48 -30.89 -15.17
N GLY A 40 -16.65 -30.66 -14.14
CA GLY A 40 -17.09 -30.63 -12.73
C GLY A 40 -17.29 -32.00 -12.07
N ASN A 41 -16.81 -33.09 -12.67
CA ASN A 41 -16.99 -34.46 -12.12
C ASN A 41 -16.04 -34.83 -10.97
N VAL A 42 -15.19 -33.91 -10.49
CA VAL A 42 -14.19 -34.16 -9.43
C VAL A 42 -13.29 -35.37 -9.74
N VAL A 43 -13.05 -35.65 -11.03
CA VAL A 43 -12.20 -36.79 -11.44
C VAL A 43 -10.77 -36.50 -11.01
N ALA A 44 -10.15 -37.44 -10.30
CA ALA A 44 -8.79 -37.33 -9.79
C ALA A 44 -7.93 -38.49 -10.30
N GLY A 45 -6.60 -38.29 -10.31
CA GLY A 45 -5.62 -39.24 -10.83
C GLY A 45 -4.86 -38.68 -12.03
N GLU A 46 -4.02 -39.52 -12.63
CA GLU A 46 -3.22 -39.15 -13.80
C GLU A 46 -3.95 -39.44 -15.12
N ILE A 47 -3.62 -38.67 -16.16
CA ILE A 47 -4.07 -38.97 -17.52
C ILE A 47 -3.39 -40.26 -17.99
N PRO A 48 -4.12 -41.31 -18.40
CA PRO A 48 -3.54 -42.58 -18.80
C PRO A 48 -2.83 -42.44 -20.16
N PRO A 49 -1.64 -43.05 -20.32
CA PRO A 49 -0.92 -43.03 -21.59
C PRO A 49 -1.67 -43.75 -22.71
N GLU A 50 -2.60 -44.67 -22.40
CA GLU A 50 -3.38 -45.39 -23.40
C GLU A 50 -4.23 -44.47 -24.30
N ILE A 51 -4.57 -43.25 -23.87
CA ILE A 51 -5.25 -42.26 -24.72
C ILE A 51 -4.44 -41.96 -25.98
N GLY A 52 -3.11 -41.95 -25.90
CA GLY A 52 -2.25 -41.74 -27.05
C GLY A 52 -2.20 -42.91 -28.04
N THR A 53 -2.86 -44.03 -27.75
CA THR A 53 -2.99 -45.16 -28.70
C THR A 53 -4.19 -45.01 -29.65
N LEU A 54 -5.06 -44.02 -29.41
CA LEU A 54 -6.24 -43.72 -30.22
C LEU A 54 -5.82 -42.94 -31.48
N GLN A 55 -5.40 -43.65 -32.53
CA GLN A 55 -4.83 -43.05 -33.75
C GLN A 55 -5.80 -42.15 -34.54
N ASN A 56 -7.11 -42.24 -34.29
CA ASN A 56 -8.15 -41.42 -34.94
C ASN A 56 -8.69 -40.31 -34.02
N LEU A 57 -8.05 -40.05 -32.87
CA LEU A 57 -8.50 -39.03 -31.92
C LEU A 57 -8.28 -37.63 -32.52
N GLU A 58 -9.36 -36.90 -32.71
CA GLU A 58 -9.37 -35.51 -33.17
C GLU A 58 -9.44 -34.54 -31.98
N GLN A 59 -10.28 -34.85 -30.99
CA GLN A 59 -10.50 -33.97 -29.84
C GLN A 59 -10.32 -34.67 -28.51
N LEU A 60 -9.51 -34.07 -27.64
CA LEU A 60 -9.32 -34.49 -26.25
C LEU A 60 -9.74 -33.34 -25.32
N SER A 61 -10.83 -33.50 -24.58
CA SER A 61 -11.30 -32.49 -23.63
C SER A 61 -11.59 -33.08 -22.24
N VAL A 62 -10.85 -32.58 -21.25
CA VAL A 62 -10.85 -33.03 -19.84
C VAL A 62 -10.74 -31.85 -18.86
N THR A 63 -11.41 -30.74 -19.19
CA THR A 63 -11.35 -29.48 -18.44
C THR A 63 -12.07 -29.54 -17.08
N ALA A 64 -11.60 -28.75 -16.10
CA ALA A 64 -12.24 -28.54 -14.79
C ALA A 64 -12.42 -29.83 -13.98
N ASN A 65 -11.30 -30.53 -13.73
CA ASN A 65 -11.21 -31.72 -12.89
C ASN A 65 -10.07 -31.58 -11.86
N ASN A 66 -9.76 -32.65 -11.13
CA ASN A 66 -8.68 -32.69 -10.15
C ASN A 66 -7.54 -33.60 -10.62
N LEU A 67 -7.26 -33.60 -11.94
CA LEU A 67 -6.23 -34.45 -12.52
C LEU A 67 -4.83 -33.96 -12.15
N THR A 68 -3.95 -34.90 -11.87
CA THR A 68 -2.58 -34.67 -11.40
C THR A 68 -1.57 -35.34 -12.32
N GLY A 69 -0.28 -35.22 -12.02
CA GLY A 69 0.78 -35.90 -12.78
C GLY A 69 1.15 -35.15 -14.05
N ARG A 70 1.81 -35.84 -14.99
CA ARG A 70 2.24 -35.25 -16.27
C ARG A 70 1.25 -35.53 -17.38
N ILE A 71 1.19 -34.67 -18.39
CA ILE A 71 0.51 -35.01 -19.65
C ILE A 71 1.37 -36.07 -20.36
N PRO A 72 0.83 -37.28 -20.64
CA PRO A 72 1.60 -38.33 -21.30
C PRO A 72 2.11 -37.89 -22.67
N ASN A 73 3.43 -37.99 -22.89
CA ASN A 73 4.07 -37.55 -24.14
C ASN A 73 3.47 -38.21 -25.40
N ILE A 74 2.94 -39.43 -25.27
CA ILE A 74 2.33 -40.18 -26.36
C ILE A 74 1.08 -39.50 -26.94
N ILE A 75 0.37 -38.68 -26.17
CA ILE A 75 -0.77 -37.88 -26.65
C ILE A 75 -0.30 -36.88 -27.71
N PHE A 76 0.90 -36.31 -27.53
CA PHE A 76 1.48 -35.37 -28.48
C PHE A 76 2.02 -36.04 -29.75
N ASN A 77 1.84 -37.35 -29.93
CA ASN A 77 2.20 -38.08 -31.14
C ASN A 77 0.99 -38.52 -31.97
N VAL A 78 -0.23 -38.14 -31.56
CA VAL A 78 -1.47 -38.46 -32.27
C VAL A 78 -1.73 -37.38 -33.31
N SER A 79 -1.23 -37.60 -34.54
CA SER A 79 -1.24 -36.58 -35.60
C SER A 79 -2.64 -36.16 -36.09
N THR A 80 -3.69 -36.89 -35.73
CA THR A 80 -5.09 -36.58 -36.03
C THR A 80 -5.70 -35.54 -35.08
N ILE A 81 -5.09 -35.29 -33.91
CA ILE A 81 -5.62 -34.34 -32.94
C ILE A 81 -5.61 -32.91 -33.52
N ASN A 82 -6.76 -32.26 -33.47
CA ASN A 82 -6.95 -30.84 -33.76
C ASN A 82 -7.27 -30.01 -32.51
N VAL A 83 -7.86 -30.58 -31.45
CA VAL A 83 -8.18 -29.86 -30.22
C VAL A 83 -7.69 -30.60 -28.98
N ILE A 84 -6.96 -29.90 -28.11
CA ILE A 84 -6.57 -30.35 -26.77
C ILE A 84 -7.07 -29.35 -25.73
N GLU A 85 -7.95 -29.79 -24.85
CA GLU A 85 -8.51 -29.03 -23.73
C GLU A 85 -8.27 -29.74 -22.40
N LEU A 86 -7.29 -29.27 -21.62
CA LEU A 86 -6.90 -29.86 -20.34
C LEU A 86 -6.90 -28.84 -19.19
N SER A 87 -7.56 -27.70 -19.39
CA SER A 87 -7.54 -26.57 -18.46
C SER A 87 -8.19 -26.86 -17.10
N SER A 88 -7.87 -26.04 -16.09
CA SER A 88 -8.38 -26.14 -14.71
C SER A 88 -8.21 -27.55 -14.13
N ASN A 89 -6.96 -27.96 -14.02
CA ASN A 89 -6.53 -29.20 -13.37
C ASN A 89 -5.26 -28.92 -12.54
N LYS A 90 -4.57 -29.98 -12.08
CA LYS A 90 -3.27 -29.92 -11.38
C LYS A 90 -2.19 -30.62 -12.20
N LEU A 91 -2.26 -30.52 -13.53
CA LEU A 91 -1.30 -31.14 -14.44
C LEU A 91 0.04 -30.42 -14.34
N SER A 92 1.11 -31.18 -14.29
CA SER A 92 2.47 -30.70 -14.05
C SER A 92 3.46 -31.21 -15.11
N GLY A 93 4.69 -30.72 -15.07
CA GLY A 93 5.73 -31.11 -16.04
C GLY A 93 5.85 -30.10 -17.18
N GLN A 94 6.47 -30.51 -18.28
CA GLN A 94 6.82 -29.64 -19.40
C GLN A 94 6.12 -30.08 -20.68
N LEU A 95 5.94 -29.15 -21.63
CA LEU A 95 5.52 -29.49 -22.99
C LEU A 95 6.66 -30.16 -23.76
N PRO A 96 6.39 -31.13 -24.65
CA PRO A 96 7.42 -31.76 -25.46
C PRO A 96 8.11 -30.76 -26.39
N ALA A 97 9.44 -30.86 -26.48
CA ALA A 97 10.24 -30.00 -27.35
C ALA A 97 9.89 -30.12 -28.84
N SER A 98 9.20 -31.19 -29.26
CA SER A 98 8.78 -31.46 -30.64
C SER A 98 7.27 -31.25 -30.89
N ILE A 99 6.53 -30.64 -29.96
CA ILE A 99 5.06 -30.58 -29.97
C ILE A 99 4.46 -30.19 -31.32
N GLY A 100 4.91 -29.10 -31.95
CA GLY A 100 4.32 -28.65 -33.21
C GLY A 100 4.73 -29.47 -34.44
N HIS A 101 5.79 -30.28 -34.36
CA HIS A 101 6.12 -31.24 -35.43
C HIS A 101 5.26 -32.51 -35.34
N CYS A 102 4.95 -32.94 -34.13
CA CYS A 102 4.20 -34.18 -33.90
C CYS A 102 2.68 -33.99 -34.03
N LEU A 103 2.17 -32.76 -33.87
CA LEU A 103 0.75 -32.42 -34.01
C LEU A 103 0.51 -31.41 -35.15
N PRO A 104 0.67 -31.82 -36.43
CA PRO A 104 0.55 -30.90 -37.57
C PRO A 104 -0.88 -30.39 -37.82
N ASN A 105 -1.89 -31.06 -37.25
CA ASN A 105 -3.30 -30.69 -37.38
C ASN A 105 -3.84 -29.89 -36.19
N LEU A 106 -3.02 -29.57 -35.19
CA LEU A 106 -3.46 -28.86 -33.99
C LEU A 106 -3.97 -27.46 -34.35
N GLU A 107 -5.24 -27.21 -34.01
CA GLU A 107 -5.95 -25.94 -34.22
C GLU A 107 -6.14 -25.21 -32.90
N GLU A 108 -6.43 -25.92 -31.80
CA GLU A 108 -6.68 -25.30 -30.50
C GLU A 108 -5.99 -26.05 -29.35
N LEU A 109 -5.27 -25.30 -28.50
CA LEU A 109 -4.59 -25.82 -27.32
C LEU A 109 -4.95 -25.00 -26.08
N TYR A 110 -5.75 -25.59 -25.19
CA TYR A 110 -6.14 -25.02 -23.89
C TYR A 110 -5.51 -25.80 -22.75
N LEU A 111 -4.59 -25.16 -22.04
CA LEU A 111 -3.86 -25.72 -20.89
C LEU A 111 -3.92 -24.79 -19.67
N TRP A 112 -4.77 -23.77 -19.70
CA TRP A 112 -4.80 -22.74 -18.66
C TRP A 112 -5.17 -23.29 -17.27
N ASP A 113 -4.71 -22.65 -16.20
CA ASP A 113 -4.98 -23.04 -14.80
C ASP A 113 -4.52 -24.48 -14.49
N ASN A 114 -3.19 -24.66 -14.52
CA ASN A 114 -2.49 -25.91 -14.23
C ASN A 114 -1.13 -25.61 -13.55
N GLU A 115 -0.29 -26.63 -13.34
CA GLU A 115 1.06 -26.53 -12.77
C GLU A 115 2.18 -26.84 -13.79
N LEU A 116 1.93 -26.60 -15.09
CA LEU A 116 2.93 -26.81 -16.14
C LEU A 116 4.08 -25.81 -15.97
N ARG A 117 5.31 -26.27 -16.22
CA ARG A 117 6.56 -25.54 -15.95
C ARG A 117 7.50 -25.64 -17.14
N GLU A 118 8.70 -25.10 -16.96
CA GLU A 118 9.75 -24.98 -17.98
C GLU A 118 9.37 -24.01 -19.10
N LYS A 119 10.18 -23.98 -20.16
CA LYS A 119 10.02 -23.07 -21.28
C LYS A 119 8.90 -23.50 -22.21
N ILE A 120 8.22 -22.53 -22.81
CA ILE A 120 7.35 -22.76 -23.96
C ILE A 120 8.23 -23.21 -25.15
N PRO A 121 8.06 -24.42 -25.70
CA PRO A 121 8.88 -24.90 -26.81
C PRO A 121 8.68 -24.03 -28.06
N SER A 122 9.76 -23.58 -28.70
CA SER A 122 9.67 -22.80 -29.94
C SER A 122 8.98 -23.58 -31.08
N SER A 123 9.14 -24.91 -31.08
CA SER A 123 8.51 -25.82 -32.05
C SER A 123 6.99 -25.79 -32.04
N ILE A 124 6.34 -25.25 -31.00
CA ILE A 124 4.88 -25.02 -31.04
C ILE A 124 4.46 -24.17 -32.24
N SER A 125 5.38 -23.34 -32.73
CA SER A 125 5.19 -22.48 -33.90
C SER A 125 5.15 -23.26 -35.23
N ASN A 126 5.45 -24.57 -35.21
CA ASN A 126 5.38 -25.46 -36.37
C ASN A 126 3.97 -26.07 -36.56
N ALA A 127 3.09 -25.98 -35.57
CA ALA A 127 1.68 -26.34 -35.72
C ALA A 127 0.97 -25.24 -36.52
N SER A 128 1.14 -25.25 -37.85
CA SER A 128 0.76 -24.13 -38.73
C SER A 128 -0.74 -23.81 -38.75
N LYS A 129 -1.60 -24.75 -38.33
CA LYS A 129 -3.05 -24.57 -38.23
C LYS A 129 -3.51 -23.97 -36.89
N LEU A 130 -2.60 -23.74 -35.94
CA LEU A 130 -2.96 -23.29 -34.59
C LEU A 130 -3.63 -21.90 -34.63
N THR A 131 -4.86 -21.85 -34.16
CA THR A 131 -5.70 -20.65 -34.05
C THR A 131 -5.81 -20.16 -32.62
N VAL A 132 -5.76 -21.04 -31.63
CA VAL A 132 -5.85 -20.70 -30.20
C VAL A 132 -4.72 -21.34 -29.41
N LEU A 133 -3.98 -20.50 -28.68
CA LEU A 133 -2.96 -20.92 -27.72
C LEU A 133 -3.24 -20.30 -26.34
N GLU A 134 -3.76 -21.12 -25.43
CA GLU A 134 -4.21 -20.75 -24.09
C GLU A 134 -3.38 -21.45 -23.01
N LEU A 135 -2.33 -20.78 -22.54
CA LEU A 135 -1.35 -21.29 -21.56
C LEU A 135 -1.37 -20.52 -20.22
N ALA A 136 -2.41 -19.73 -19.98
CA ALA A 136 -2.48 -18.84 -18.82
C ALA A 136 -2.47 -19.59 -17.48
N ALA A 137 -2.15 -18.91 -16.38
CA ALA A 137 -2.19 -19.43 -15.01
C ALA A 137 -1.44 -20.79 -14.89
N ASN A 138 -0.16 -20.77 -15.24
CA ASN A 138 0.75 -21.91 -15.12
C ASN A 138 2.07 -21.44 -14.48
N ARG A 139 3.12 -22.26 -14.55
CA ARG A 139 4.47 -21.94 -14.07
C ARG A 139 5.49 -21.92 -15.21
N PHE A 140 5.07 -21.63 -16.45
CA PHE A 140 6.00 -21.53 -17.58
C PHE A 140 7.02 -20.42 -17.32
N SER A 141 8.28 -20.66 -17.67
CA SER A 141 9.40 -19.74 -17.41
C SER A 141 10.27 -19.52 -18.64
N GLY A 142 11.20 -18.58 -18.55
CA GLY A 142 12.07 -18.21 -19.68
C GLY A 142 11.37 -17.33 -20.72
N THR A 143 11.95 -17.27 -21.91
CA THR A 143 11.57 -16.29 -22.93
C THR A 143 10.37 -16.72 -23.76
N ILE A 144 9.48 -15.78 -24.10
CA ILE A 144 8.43 -16.01 -25.11
C ILE A 144 9.10 -16.19 -26.49
N PRO A 145 8.86 -17.30 -27.22
CA PRO A 145 9.52 -17.54 -28.50
C PRO A 145 9.09 -16.55 -29.60
N ASN A 146 10.06 -15.85 -30.21
CA ASN A 146 9.80 -14.99 -31.39
C ASN A 146 9.22 -15.78 -32.58
N THR A 147 9.46 -17.10 -32.63
CA THR A 147 8.91 -17.99 -33.66
C THR A 147 7.39 -18.04 -33.69
N LEU A 148 6.69 -17.61 -32.62
CA LEU A 148 5.23 -17.55 -32.60
C LEU A 148 4.66 -16.68 -33.74
N GLY A 149 5.43 -15.72 -34.26
CA GLY A 149 5.08 -14.95 -35.47
C GLY A 149 4.92 -15.76 -36.77
N ASN A 150 5.28 -17.06 -36.74
CA ASN A 150 5.09 -17.98 -37.86
C ASN A 150 3.66 -18.53 -37.94
N LEU A 151 2.88 -18.46 -36.85
CA LEU A 151 1.52 -18.97 -36.78
C LEU A 151 0.54 -18.00 -37.45
N LYS A 152 0.34 -18.16 -38.76
CA LYS A 152 -0.44 -17.19 -39.58
C LYS A 152 -1.92 -17.12 -39.25
N HIS A 153 -2.49 -18.23 -38.77
CA HIS A 153 -3.88 -18.37 -38.38
C HIS A 153 -4.14 -18.14 -36.89
N LEU A 154 -3.11 -17.75 -36.12
CA LEU A 154 -3.27 -17.53 -34.69
C LEU A 154 -4.20 -16.33 -34.45
N ARG A 155 -5.31 -16.59 -33.74
CA ARG A 155 -6.35 -15.63 -33.37
C ARG A 155 -6.26 -15.24 -31.89
N VAL A 156 -6.00 -16.20 -31.02
CA VAL A 156 -5.92 -15.96 -29.57
C VAL A 156 -4.58 -16.46 -29.03
N LEU A 157 -3.84 -15.56 -28.40
CA LEU A 157 -2.65 -15.87 -27.63
C LEU A 157 -2.82 -15.40 -26.19
N ASN A 158 -2.89 -16.35 -25.26
CA ASN A 158 -2.99 -16.04 -23.84
C ASN A 158 -1.92 -16.79 -23.04
N LEU A 159 -1.01 -16.00 -22.48
CA LEU A 159 0.14 -16.44 -21.69
C LEU A 159 0.11 -15.85 -20.26
N ALA A 160 -1.01 -15.22 -19.87
CA ALA A 160 -1.10 -14.46 -18.61
C ALA A 160 -0.85 -15.32 -17.36
N GLY A 161 -0.28 -14.77 -16.30
CA GLY A 161 -0.07 -15.48 -15.03
C GLY A 161 0.93 -16.62 -15.13
N ASN A 162 2.14 -16.31 -15.62
CA ASN A 162 3.28 -17.23 -15.71
C ASN A 162 4.56 -16.51 -15.22
N TYR A 163 5.72 -17.17 -15.33
CA TYR A 163 7.04 -16.60 -15.03
C TYR A 163 7.83 -16.26 -16.30
N LEU A 164 7.13 -15.82 -17.36
CA LEU A 164 7.75 -15.52 -18.65
C LEU A 164 8.50 -14.19 -18.61
N THR A 165 9.66 -14.16 -19.25
CA THR A 165 10.55 -13.01 -19.32
C THR A 165 10.76 -12.57 -20.77
N ARG A 166 11.31 -11.37 -20.98
CA ARG A 166 11.84 -10.98 -22.30
C ARG A 166 13.12 -11.73 -22.65
N GLU A 167 13.54 -11.61 -23.91
CA GLU A 167 14.87 -11.97 -24.36
C GLU A 167 15.92 -11.03 -23.74
N SER A 168 16.99 -11.57 -23.14
CA SER A 168 17.97 -10.78 -22.38
C SER A 168 18.78 -9.81 -23.26
N SER A 169 18.96 -10.15 -24.54
CA SER A 169 19.75 -9.42 -25.55
C SER A 169 19.18 -8.05 -25.92
N THR A 170 17.89 -7.80 -25.70
CA THR A 170 17.22 -6.56 -26.07
C THR A 170 16.30 -6.08 -24.97
N LEU A 171 16.21 -4.76 -24.73
CA LEU A 171 15.23 -4.21 -23.79
C LEU A 171 13.80 -4.28 -24.33
N GLU A 172 13.65 -4.38 -25.65
CA GLU A 172 12.37 -4.41 -26.35
C GLU A 172 11.70 -5.79 -26.23
N LEU A 173 10.37 -5.81 -26.17
CA LEU A 173 9.59 -7.05 -26.23
C LEU A 173 9.54 -7.57 -27.68
N SER A 174 10.68 -8.06 -28.18
CA SER A 174 10.89 -8.44 -29.59
C SER A 174 9.88 -9.45 -30.15
N PHE A 175 9.34 -10.33 -29.30
CA PHE A 175 8.30 -11.27 -29.72
C PHE A 175 7.02 -10.56 -30.20
N LEU A 176 6.69 -9.38 -29.66
CA LEU A 176 5.57 -8.58 -30.15
C LEU A 176 5.81 -8.11 -31.58
N SER A 177 7.06 -7.75 -31.92
CA SER A 177 7.44 -7.43 -33.30
C SER A 177 7.20 -8.63 -34.22
N SER A 178 7.56 -9.83 -33.79
CA SER A 178 7.33 -11.05 -34.57
C SER A 178 5.84 -11.35 -34.74
N LEU A 179 5.02 -11.14 -33.71
CA LEU A 179 3.56 -11.39 -33.74
C LEU A 179 2.81 -10.47 -34.71
N THR A 180 3.39 -9.35 -35.15
CA THR A 180 2.78 -8.51 -36.21
C THR A 180 2.58 -9.27 -37.53
N ASN A 181 3.29 -10.40 -37.70
CA ASN A 181 3.14 -11.30 -38.83
C ASN A 181 1.89 -12.21 -38.75
N CYS A 182 1.24 -12.30 -37.60
CA CYS A 182 -0.01 -13.04 -37.38
C CYS A 182 -1.18 -12.13 -37.78
N ARG A 183 -1.65 -12.24 -39.02
CA ARG A 183 -2.64 -11.31 -39.58
C ARG A 183 -4.06 -11.54 -39.07
N GLU A 184 -4.33 -12.70 -38.49
CA GLU A 184 -5.63 -13.07 -37.90
C GLU A 184 -5.69 -12.85 -36.38
N LEU A 185 -4.63 -12.32 -35.76
CA LEU A 185 -4.51 -12.20 -34.31
C LEU A 185 -5.50 -11.19 -33.73
N GLU A 186 -6.45 -11.67 -32.92
CA GLU A 186 -7.52 -10.90 -32.31
C GLU A 186 -7.22 -10.48 -30.87
N LYS A 187 -6.59 -11.36 -30.09
CA LYS A 187 -6.39 -11.18 -28.66
C LYS A 187 -4.98 -11.58 -28.24
N ILE A 188 -4.32 -10.66 -27.54
CA ILE A 188 -3.03 -10.89 -26.88
C ILE A 188 -3.19 -10.63 -25.39
N MET A 189 -2.96 -11.65 -24.56
CA MET A 189 -3.03 -11.57 -23.11
C MET A 189 -1.72 -12.05 -22.49
N LEU A 190 -1.01 -11.14 -21.83
CA LEU A 190 0.34 -11.34 -21.30
C LEU A 190 0.45 -10.98 -19.81
N ALA A 191 -0.63 -10.50 -19.22
CA ALA A 191 -0.65 -9.92 -17.88
C ALA A 191 -0.06 -10.82 -16.81
N ASN A 192 0.44 -10.24 -15.72
CA ASN A 192 1.05 -10.97 -14.59
C ASN A 192 2.21 -11.88 -15.05
N ASN A 193 3.19 -11.32 -15.78
CA ASN A 193 4.43 -11.99 -16.16
C ASN A 193 5.61 -11.04 -15.98
N PRO A 194 6.77 -11.47 -15.45
CA PRO A 194 7.93 -10.61 -15.26
C PRO A 194 8.67 -10.31 -16.58
N LEU A 195 7.99 -9.71 -17.56
CA LEU A 195 8.54 -9.44 -18.89
C LEU A 195 9.72 -8.47 -18.84
N ASN A 196 9.65 -7.42 -18.01
CA ASN A 196 10.75 -6.47 -17.74
C ASN A 196 11.39 -5.89 -19.02
N GLY A 197 10.56 -5.42 -19.95
CA GLY A 197 10.98 -4.86 -21.24
C GLY A 197 10.12 -3.68 -21.70
N SER A 198 10.40 -3.12 -22.88
CA SER A 198 9.69 -1.99 -23.47
C SER A 198 8.82 -2.39 -24.66
N LEU A 199 7.73 -1.65 -24.87
CA LEU A 199 6.83 -1.85 -26.00
C LEU A 199 7.53 -1.48 -27.33
N PRO A 200 7.50 -2.35 -28.36
CA PRO A 200 8.14 -2.06 -29.63
C PRO A 200 7.35 -1.08 -30.49
N VAL A 201 8.06 -0.30 -31.32
CA VAL A 201 7.41 0.59 -32.32
C VAL A 201 6.63 -0.19 -33.37
N SER A 202 7.03 -1.43 -33.64
CA SER A 202 6.38 -2.35 -34.57
C SER A 202 4.96 -2.72 -34.14
N MET A 203 4.55 -2.48 -32.89
CA MET A 203 3.19 -2.74 -32.45
C MET A 203 2.14 -2.05 -33.33
N GLY A 204 2.45 -0.88 -33.91
CA GLY A 204 1.53 -0.24 -34.86
C GLY A 204 1.33 -0.97 -36.18
N ASN A 205 2.00 -2.10 -36.40
CA ASN A 205 1.87 -2.94 -37.60
C ASN A 205 0.98 -4.17 -37.38
N PHE A 206 0.40 -4.35 -36.18
CA PHE A 206 -0.64 -5.37 -36.00
C PHE A 206 -1.80 -5.13 -36.96
N SER A 207 -2.41 -6.24 -37.39
CA SER A 207 -3.56 -6.24 -38.28
C SER A 207 -4.78 -5.58 -37.62
N THR A 208 -5.75 -5.15 -38.42
CA THR A 208 -7.05 -4.67 -37.95
C THR A 208 -7.92 -5.76 -37.33
N SER A 209 -7.45 -7.02 -37.28
CA SER A 209 -8.07 -8.07 -36.49
C SER A 209 -7.84 -7.92 -34.99
N LEU A 210 -6.77 -7.23 -34.56
CA LEU A 210 -6.42 -7.11 -33.14
C LEU A 210 -7.41 -6.19 -32.42
N THR A 211 -8.23 -6.79 -31.55
CA THR A 211 -9.28 -6.09 -30.79
C THR A 211 -8.94 -5.94 -29.30
N SER A 212 -8.06 -6.78 -28.76
CA SER A 212 -7.70 -6.75 -27.34
C SER A 212 -6.20 -6.97 -27.12
N PHE A 213 -5.57 -6.03 -26.40
CA PHE A 213 -4.21 -6.16 -25.92
C PHE A 213 -4.16 -5.95 -24.41
N SER A 214 -3.63 -6.94 -23.67
CA SER A 214 -3.52 -6.90 -22.21
C SER A 214 -2.14 -7.33 -21.74
N ALA A 215 -1.42 -6.43 -21.08
CA ALA A 215 -0.10 -6.68 -20.51
C ALA A 215 0.09 -5.88 -19.20
N PHE A 216 -0.89 -5.95 -18.31
CA PHE A 216 -0.82 -5.33 -16.98
C PHE A 216 0.04 -6.17 -16.02
N ASP A 217 0.68 -5.52 -15.04
CA ASP A 217 1.54 -6.18 -14.06
C ASP A 217 2.67 -7.00 -14.72
N CYS A 218 3.38 -6.36 -15.64
CA CYS A 218 4.43 -7.01 -16.45
C CYS A 218 5.83 -6.39 -16.30
N HIS A 219 5.99 -5.41 -15.41
CA HIS A 219 7.20 -4.58 -15.29
C HIS A 219 7.62 -3.94 -16.61
N ILE A 220 6.66 -3.55 -17.45
CA ILE A 220 6.94 -2.92 -18.75
C ILE A 220 7.45 -1.50 -18.52
N LYS A 221 8.57 -1.16 -19.15
CA LYS A 221 9.30 0.11 -19.00
C LYS A 221 9.29 0.92 -20.29
N GLY A 222 9.81 2.14 -20.22
CA GLY A 222 9.94 3.04 -21.37
C GLY A 222 8.63 3.74 -21.69
N THR A 223 8.48 4.21 -22.92
CA THR A 223 7.32 5.00 -23.33
C THR A 223 6.28 4.18 -24.08
N ILE A 224 5.05 4.67 -24.15
CA ILE A 224 4.04 4.15 -25.07
C ILE A 224 4.42 4.65 -26.49
N PRO A 225 4.68 3.75 -27.47
CA PRO A 225 5.08 4.17 -28.80
C PRO A 225 3.93 4.88 -29.52
N LYS A 226 4.21 5.98 -30.23
CA LYS A 226 3.18 6.73 -30.99
C LYS A 226 2.46 5.86 -32.02
N GLN A 227 3.13 4.84 -32.56
CA GLN A 227 2.59 3.90 -33.53
C GLN A 227 1.41 3.09 -32.99
N ILE A 228 1.20 3.04 -31.67
CA ILE A 228 0.02 2.41 -31.07
C ILE A 228 -1.30 3.01 -31.61
N GLY A 229 -1.27 4.27 -32.06
CA GLY A 229 -2.39 4.94 -32.70
C GLY A 229 -2.87 4.30 -34.00
N ASN A 230 -2.06 3.44 -34.62
CA ASN A 230 -2.43 2.71 -35.85
C ASN A 230 -3.38 1.52 -35.58
N LEU A 231 -3.56 1.13 -34.32
CA LEU A 231 -4.42 0.02 -33.91
C LEU A 231 -5.90 0.42 -33.96
N SER A 232 -6.40 0.74 -35.15
CA SER A 232 -7.72 1.37 -35.35
C SER A 232 -8.91 0.51 -34.93
N ALA A 233 -8.75 -0.83 -34.92
CA ALA A 233 -9.77 -1.79 -34.52
C ALA A 233 -9.69 -2.21 -33.05
N LEU A 234 -8.72 -1.69 -32.29
CA LEU A 234 -8.52 -2.07 -30.89
C LEU A 234 -9.69 -1.57 -30.05
N ILE A 235 -10.34 -2.48 -29.35
CA ILE A 235 -11.47 -2.20 -28.46
C ILE A 235 -10.97 -1.96 -27.04
N VAL A 236 -9.96 -2.72 -26.61
CA VAL A 236 -9.44 -2.61 -25.24
C VAL A 236 -7.91 -2.66 -25.20
N LEU A 237 -7.32 -1.69 -24.49
CA LEU A 237 -5.90 -1.61 -24.18
C LEU A 237 -5.68 -1.61 -22.66
N ARG A 238 -5.05 -2.67 -22.13
CA ARG A 238 -4.71 -2.81 -20.70
C ARG A 238 -3.20 -2.83 -20.49
N LEU A 239 -2.67 -1.76 -19.89
CA LEU A 239 -1.25 -1.57 -19.57
C LEU A 239 -1.04 -1.09 -18.11
N GLN A 240 -2.06 -1.19 -17.26
CA GLN A 240 -1.98 -0.76 -15.87
C GLN A 240 -0.93 -1.54 -15.05
N ASN A 241 -0.52 -1.02 -13.90
CA ASN A 241 0.49 -1.65 -13.02
C ASN A 241 1.80 -1.97 -13.74
N ASN A 242 2.39 -0.97 -14.41
CA ASN A 242 3.69 -1.12 -15.07
C ASN A 242 4.60 0.05 -14.68
N GLU A 243 5.74 0.17 -15.35
CA GLU A 243 6.71 1.25 -15.17
C GLU A 243 6.79 2.14 -16.43
N LEU A 244 5.68 2.26 -17.17
CA LEU A 244 5.61 3.10 -18.36
C LEU A 244 5.77 4.57 -17.96
N ALA A 245 6.64 5.27 -18.65
CA ALA A 245 6.98 6.67 -18.41
C ALA A 245 6.79 7.53 -19.65
N GLY A 246 6.95 8.84 -19.49
CA GLY A 246 6.76 9.82 -20.57
C GLY A 246 5.28 10.07 -20.89
N PRO A 247 4.99 10.82 -21.97
CA PRO A 247 3.64 11.27 -22.27
C PRO A 247 2.76 10.17 -22.88
N ILE A 248 1.44 10.29 -22.65
CA ILE A 248 0.44 9.59 -23.46
C ILE A 248 0.53 10.16 -24.88
N PRO A 249 0.83 9.36 -25.92
CA PRO A 249 1.01 9.88 -27.27
C PRO A 249 -0.28 10.48 -27.84
N THR A 250 -0.18 11.61 -28.55
CA THR A 250 -1.32 12.21 -29.25
C THR A 250 -1.96 11.28 -30.27
N ALA A 251 -1.16 10.37 -30.84
CA ALA A 251 -1.61 9.35 -31.78
C ALA A 251 -2.64 8.37 -31.21
N VAL A 252 -2.81 8.27 -29.87
CA VAL A 252 -3.86 7.46 -29.24
C VAL A 252 -5.25 7.80 -29.78
N GLY A 253 -5.49 9.04 -30.22
CA GLY A 253 -6.73 9.44 -30.88
C GLY A 253 -7.05 8.74 -32.22
N GLY A 254 -6.11 7.96 -32.77
CA GLY A 254 -6.32 7.13 -33.96
C GLY A 254 -7.08 5.82 -33.71
N MET A 255 -7.17 5.37 -32.45
CA MET A 255 -7.82 4.10 -32.06
C MET A 255 -9.34 4.25 -31.93
N ARG A 256 -10.04 4.55 -33.04
CA ARG A 256 -11.45 4.98 -33.02
C ARG A 256 -12.46 3.97 -32.47
N GLU A 257 -12.10 2.69 -32.43
CA GLU A 257 -12.93 1.61 -31.87
C GLU A 257 -12.72 1.40 -30.36
N LEU A 258 -11.79 2.14 -29.74
CA LEU A 258 -11.40 1.94 -28.34
C LEU A 258 -12.56 2.28 -27.40
N GLN A 259 -12.91 1.30 -26.58
CA GLN A 259 -13.92 1.39 -25.52
C GLN A 259 -13.25 1.45 -24.15
N GLY A 260 -12.13 0.74 -23.94
CA GLY A 260 -11.43 0.72 -22.65
C GLY A 260 -9.95 1.06 -22.77
N LEU A 261 -9.52 2.11 -22.06
CA LEU A 261 -8.12 2.51 -21.94
C LEU A 261 -7.68 2.48 -20.46
N TYR A 262 -6.81 1.53 -20.12
CA TYR A 262 -6.34 1.32 -18.74
C TYR A 262 -4.82 1.53 -18.66
N LEU A 263 -4.43 2.66 -18.08
CA LEU A 263 -3.04 3.08 -17.92
C LEU A 263 -2.69 3.43 -16.45
N GLN A 264 -3.58 3.15 -15.51
CA GLN A 264 -3.39 3.49 -14.10
C GLN A 264 -2.17 2.79 -13.48
N ARG A 265 -1.59 3.38 -12.42
CA ARG A 265 -0.43 2.84 -11.69
C ARG A 265 0.77 2.62 -12.63
N ASN A 266 1.20 3.71 -13.26
CA ASN A 266 2.41 3.83 -14.08
C ASN A 266 3.18 5.10 -13.65
N ARG A 267 4.17 5.52 -14.44
CA ARG A 267 4.94 6.77 -14.27
C ARG A 267 4.68 7.74 -15.43
N LEU A 268 3.47 7.74 -16.00
CA LEU A 268 3.14 8.57 -17.16
C LEU A 268 3.15 10.05 -16.77
N GLN A 269 3.78 10.87 -17.60
CA GLN A 269 3.99 12.30 -17.39
C GLN A 269 3.30 13.12 -18.50
N GLY A 270 3.41 14.44 -18.42
CA GLY A 270 2.85 15.33 -19.44
C GLY A 270 1.35 15.59 -19.25
N SER A 271 0.77 16.32 -20.19
CA SER A 271 -0.66 16.60 -20.18
C SER A 271 -1.47 15.50 -20.84
N ILE A 272 -2.72 15.38 -20.41
CA ILE A 272 -3.71 14.53 -21.06
C ILE A 272 -3.93 15.06 -22.49
N PRO A 273 -3.63 14.28 -23.55
CA PRO A 273 -3.67 14.79 -24.91
C PRO A 273 -5.11 15.08 -25.35
N PRO A 274 -5.41 16.26 -25.92
CA PRO A 274 -6.75 16.59 -26.43
C PRO A 274 -7.27 15.62 -27.49
N TYR A 275 -6.36 14.91 -28.17
CA TYR A 275 -6.71 13.91 -29.18
C TYR A 275 -7.47 12.70 -28.63
N LEU A 276 -7.52 12.49 -27.30
CA LEU A 276 -8.43 11.52 -26.70
C LEU A 276 -9.91 11.82 -27.00
N CYS A 277 -10.24 13.08 -27.31
CA CYS A 277 -11.60 13.47 -27.70
C CYS A 277 -12.09 12.82 -29.00
N TYR A 278 -11.20 12.26 -29.82
CA TYR A 278 -11.58 11.53 -31.03
C TYR A 278 -12.07 10.10 -30.77
N LEU A 279 -11.97 9.61 -29.52
CA LEU A 279 -12.38 8.28 -29.12
C LEU A 279 -13.87 8.25 -28.77
N GLY A 280 -14.74 8.48 -29.76
CA GLY A 280 -16.20 8.60 -29.53
C GLY A 280 -16.88 7.36 -28.93
N LYS A 281 -16.23 6.19 -28.99
CA LYS A 281 -16.68 4.92 -28.39
C LYS A 281 -16.11 4.65 -26.99
N LEU A 282 -15.25 5.52 -26.48
CA LEU A 282 -14.58 5.33 -25.19
C LEU A 282 -15.62 5.32 -24.07
N ASP A 283 -15.66 4.21 -23.36
CA ASP A 283 -16.56 3.90 -22.24
C ASP A 283 -15.79 4.04 -20.90
N GLU A 284 -14.59 3.47 -20.85
CA GLU A 284 -13.77 3.41 -19.64
C GLU A 284 -12.39 4.05 -19.87
N LEU A 285 -12.08 5.08 -19.07
CA LEU A 285 -10.78 5.75 -19.05
C LEU A 285 -10.19 5.75 -17.64
N TYR A 286 -9.11 4.98 -17.47
CA TYR A 286 -8.38 4.86 -16.20
C TYR A 286 -6.94 5.36 -16.35
N LEU A 287 -6.66 6.51 -15.76
CA LEU A 287 -5.34 7.17 -15.73
C LEU A 287 -4.82 7.40 -14.29
N SER A 288 -5.47 6.83 -13.28
CA SER A 288 -5.16 7.03 -11.87
C SER A 288 -3.71 6.71 -11.50
N SER A 289 -3.19 7.34 -10.46
CA SER A 289 -1.85 7.04 -9.91
C SER A 289 -0.76 7.12 -10.99
N ASN A 290 -0.59 8.31 -11.58
CA ASN A 290 0.45 8.67 -12.54
C ASN A 290 1.03 10.05 -12.17
N GLU A 291 1.86 10.63 -13.04
CA GLU A 291 2.48 11.95 -12.89
C GLU A 291 1.91 12.95 -13.92
N LEU A 292 0.64 12.77 -14.34
CA LEU A 292 0.00 13.62 -15.35
C LEU A 292 -0.29 15.01 -14.78
N PHE A 293 -0.10 16.05 -15.58
CA PHE A 293 -0.28 17.45 -15.15
C PHE A 293 -1.02 18.31 -16.18
N GLY A 294 -1.39 19.53 -15.81
CA GLY A 294 -2.15 20.44 -16.65
C GLY A 294 -3.65 20.21 -16.55
N SER A 295 -4.42 20.78 -17.49
CA SER A 295 -5.87 20.79 -17.44
C SER A 295 -6.51 19.55 -18.07
N ILE A 296 -7.71 19.21 -17.60
CA ILE A 296 -8.60 18.27 -18.29
C ILE A 296 -9.00 18.88 -19.66
N PRO A 297 -8.91 18.14 -20.78
CA PRO A 297 -9.22 18.68 -22.11
C PRO A 297 -10.67 19.20 -22.24
N THR A 298 -10.82 20.37 -22.85
CA THR A 298 -12.11 21.07 -22.98
C THR A 298 -13.12 20.39 -23.90
N CYS A 299 -12.69 19.41 -24.70
CA CYS A 299 -13.58 18.68 -25.62
C CYS A 299 -14.22 17.43 -24.98
N TRP A 300 -13.95 17.11 -23.71
CA TRP A 300 -14.44 15.86 -23.11
C TRP A 300 -15.96 15.70 -23.05
N GLY A 301 -16.72 16.80 -23.10
CA GLY A 301 -18.16 16.73 -23.28
C GLY A 301 -18.62 15.99 -24.56
N SER A 302 -17.75 15.80 -25.55
CA SER A 302 -18.05 15.04 -26.76
C SER A 302 -17.93 13.52 -26.60
N LEU A 303 -17.37 13.03 -25.49
CA LEU A 303 -17.20 11.60 -25.22
C LEU A 303 -18.49 11.00 -24.63
N THR A 304 -19.59 11.07 -25.38
CA THR A 304 -20.94 10.68 -24.90
C THR A 304 -21.07 9.21 -24.50
N SER A 305 -20.15 8.35 -24.96
CA SER A 305 -20.09 6.93 -24.58
C SER A 305 -19.43 6.70 -23.22
N LEU A 306 -18.76 7.70 -22.63
CA LEU A 306 -17.98 7.54 -21.40
C LEU A 306 -18.90 7.21 -20.22
N ARG A 307 -18.62 6.13 -19.49
CA ARG A 307 -19.32 5.74 -18.26
C ARG A 307 -18.42 5.82 -17.04
N LYS A 308 -17.13 5.53 -17.18
CA LYS A 308 -16.17 5.52 -16.07
C LYS A 308 -14.95 6.36 -16.37
N LEU A 309 -14.69 7.33 -15.51
CA LEU A 309 -13.55 8.21 -15.60
C LEU A 309 -12.79 8.26 -14.28
N TYR A 310 -11.53 7.83 -14.32
CA TYR A 310 -10.66 7.77 -13.15
C TYR A 310 -9.34 8.49 -13.47
N LEU A 311 -9.17 9.68 -12.89
CA LEU A 311 -7.98 10.54 -13.01
C LEU A 311 -7.29 10.80 -11.67
N ASP A 312 -7.70 10.11 -10.62
CA ASP A 312 -7.25 10.36 -9.26
C ASP A 312 -5.74 10.16 -9.08
N SER A 313 -5.17 10.77 -8.03
CA SER A 313 -3.75 10.63 -7.69
C SER A 313 -2.82 11.02 -8.85
N ASN A 314 -3.02 12.23 -9.38
CA ASN A 314 -2.19 12.87 -10.40
C ASN A 314 -1.83 14.30 -9.97
N ASN A 315 -1.25 15.10 -10.87
CA ASN A 315 -0.93 16.50 -10.65
C ASN A 315 -1.75 17.44 -11.58
N LEU A 316 -3.01 17.08 -11.85
CA LEU A 316 -3.90 17.87 -12.70
C LEU A 316 -4.26 19.19 -12.03
N THR A 317 -4.37 20.25 -12.83
CA THR A 317 -4.62 21.62 -12.38
C THR A 317 -5.80 22.22 -13.15
N SER A 318 -6.14 23.47 -12.81
CA SER A 318 -7.20 24.25 -13.46
C SER A 318 -8.62 23.74 -13.14
N THR A 319 -9.63 24.38 -13.75
CA THR A 319 -11.04 24.06 -13.51
C THR A 319 -11.50 22.87 -14.35
N ILE A 320 -12.53 22.16 -13.88
CA ILE A 320 -13.25 21.17 -14.71
C ILE A 320 -13.88 21.94 -15.89
N PRO A 321 -13.64 21.54 -17.16
CA PRO A 321 -14.15 22.27 -18.31
C PRO A 321 -15.69 22.23 -18.36
N PRO A 322 -16.38 23.32 -18.75
CA PRO A 322 -17.85 23.36 -18.74
C PRO A 322 -18.53 22.27 -19.59
N SER A 323 -17.88 21.85 -20.68
CA SER A 323 -18.37 20.75 -21.52
C SER A 323 -18.44 19.42 -20.78
N PHE A 324 -17.65 19.20 -19.72
CA PHE A 324 -17.67 17.97 -18.94
C PHE A 324 -19.06 17.63 -18.40
N TRP A 325 -19.83 18.66 -18.05
CA TRP A 325 -21.16 18.52 -17.47
C TRP A 325 -22.24 18.15 -18.50
N SER A 326 -21.89 17.94 -19.77
CA SER A 326 -22.80 17.37 -20.79
C SER A 326 -22.79 15.84 -20.85
N LEU A 327 -21.96 15.16 -20.04
CA LEU A 327 -21.84 13.70 -20.02
C LEU A 327 -22.99 13.03 -19.24
N GLN A 328 -24.19 13.05 -19.82
CA GLN A 328 -25.43 12.62 -19.14
C GLN A 328 -25.44 11.15 -18.72
N ASP A 329 -24.65 10.30 -19.39
CA ASP A 329 -24.59 8.86 -19.15
C ASP A 329 -23.44 8.43 -18.23
N ILE A 330 -22.64 9.38 -17.70
CA ILE A 330 -21.50 9.06 -16.83
C ILE A 330 -21.98 8.41 -15.52
N LEU A 331 -21.38 7.29 -15.14
CA LEU A 331 -21.72 6.52 -13.95
C LEU A 331 -20.76 6.80 -12.80
N GLU A 332 -19.47 6.90 -13.11
CA GLU A 332 -18.40 7.01 -12.11
C GLU A 332 -17.37 8.07 -12.54
N VAL A 333 -17.13 9.02 -11.64
CA VAL A 333 -16.12 10.07 -11.83
C VAL A 333 -15.25 10.16 -10.58
N ASN A 334 -13.97 9.85 -10.72
CA ASN A 334 -12.99 10.07 -9.67
C ASN A 334 -11.87 11.01 -10.17
N LEU A 335 -11.82 12.20 -9.58
CA LEU A 335 -10.82 13.25 -9.83
C LEU A 335 -9.99 13.57 -8.57
N SER A 336 -10.06 12.73 -7.54
CA SER A 336 -9.49 13.05 -6.24
C SER A 336 -7.96 13.09 -6.24
N MET A 337 -7.37 13.69 -5.20
CA MET A 337 -5.91 13.77 -5.04
C MET A 337 -5.22 14.40 -6.26
N ASN A 338 -5.67 15.61 -6.61
CA ASN A 338 -5.13 16.45 -7.67
C ASN A 338 -5.00 17.91 -7.16
N SER A 339 -4.73 18.85 -8.05
CA SER A 339 -4.70 20.29 -7.78
C SER A 339 -5.78 21.05 -8.57
N LEU A 340 -6.93 20.42 -8.85
CA LEU A 340 -8.05 21.03 -9.57
C LEU A 340 -8.70 22.13 -8.71
N CYS A 341 -9.15 23.20 -9.34
CA CYS A 341 -9.68 24.37 -8.64
C CYS A 341 -10.98 24.89 -9.27
N GLY A 342 -11.51 25.99 -8.70
CA GLY A 342 -12.73 26.63 -9.18
C GLY A 342 -14.00 26.13 -8.50
N HIS A 343 -15.14 26.54 -9.05
CA HIS A 343 -16.47 26.30 -8.48
C HIS A 343 -17.15 25.12 -9.16
N LEU A 344 -17.95 24.36 -8.43
CA LEU A 344 -18.87 23.39 -9.02
C LEU A 344 -20.09 24.15 -9.60
N PRO A 345 -20.42 24.00 -10.90
CA PRO A 345 -21.58 24.66 -11.50
C PRO A 345 -22.88 23.89 -11.24
N GLN A 346 -24.02 24.54 -11.47
CA GLN A 346 -25.34 23.89 -11.42
C GLN A 346 -25.49 22.80 -12.49
N ASP A 347 -24.69 22.83 -13.56
CA ASP A 347 -24.70 21.84 -14.63
C ASP A 347 -24.32 20.43 -14.15
N ILE A 348 -23.71 20.27 -12.97
CA ILE A 348 -23.48 18.95 -12.36
C ILE A 348 -24.79 18.15 -12.19
N GLY A 349 -25.94 18.83 -12.10
CA GLY A 349 -27.26 18.21 -12.07
C GLY A 349 -27.63 17.45 -13.36
N ASN A 350 -26.90 17.66 -14.46
CA ASN A 350 -27.11 16.94 -15.72
C ASN A 350 -26.63 15.49 -15.67
N LEU A 351 -25.79 15.12 -14.69
CA LEU A 351 -25.23 13.77 -14.54
C LEU A 351 -26.24 12.82 -13.88
N LYS A 352 -27.40 12.63 -14.50
CA LYS A 352 -28.58 12.01 -13.86
C LYS A 352 -28.39 10.56 -13.43
N VAL A 353 -27.52 9.83 -14.12
CA VAL A 353 -27.25 8.41 -13.82
C VAL A 353 -26.01 8.19 -12.97
N VAL A 354 -25.33 9.26 -12.55
CA VAL A 354 -24.09 9.17 -11.79
C VAL A 354 -24.32 8.48 -10.45
N THR A 355 -23.45 7.54 -10.14
CA THR A 355 -23.49 6.73 -8.92
C THR A 355 -22.32 7.03 -7.99
N HIS A 356 -21.18 7.45 -8.55
CA HIS A 356 -19.96 7.72 -7.80
C HIS A 356 -19.32 9.03 -8.27
N ILE A 357 -19.15 9.96 -7.33
CA ILE A 357 -18.39 11.20 -7.52
C ILE A 357 -17.38 11.31 -6.37
N ASP A 358 -16.10 11.32 -6.71
CA ASP A 358 -15.03 11.65 -5.77
C ASP A 358 -14.18 12.80 -6.31
N PHE A 359 -14.33 13.96 -5.70
CA PHE A 359 -13.56 15.18 -5.97
C PHE A 359 -12.69 15.58 -4.78
N SER A 360 -12.49 14.67 -3.82
CA SER A 360 -11.75 14.98 -2.61
C SER A 360 -10.28 15.34 -2.87
N TRP A 361 -9.61 15.97 -1.91
CA TRP A 361 -8.18 16.31 -2.01
C TRP A 361 -7.85 17.14 -3.25
N ASN A 362 -8.51 18.28 -3.38
CA ASN A 362 -8.35 19.24 -4.46
C ASN A 362 -8.39 20.67 -3.90
N GLN A 363 -8.53 21.66 -4.77
CA GLN A 363 -8.61 23.08 -4.47
C GLN A 363 -9.97 23.68 -4.88
N PHE A 364 -11.03 22.87 -4.97
CA PHE A 364 -12.37 23.36 -5.31
C PHE A 364 -12.89 24.31 -4.24
N SER A 365 -13.55 25.38 -4.65
CA SER A 365 -14.01 26.45 -3.77
C SER A 365 -15.44 26.90 -4.10
N GLY A 366 -15.97 27.81 -3.28
CA GLY A 366 -17.34 28.30 -3.43
C GLY A 366 -18.38 27.38 -2.81
N GLU A 367 -19.65 27.59 -3.15
CA GLU A 367 -20.77 26.83 -2.58
C GLU A 367 -20.94 25.48 -3.27
N ILE A 368 -21.44 24.48 -2.53
CA ILE A 368 -21.86 23.20 -3.08
C ILE A 368 -23.24 23.39 -3.74
N PRO A 369 -23.39 23.14 -5.06
CA PRO A 369 -24.66 23.31 -5.76
C PRO A 369 -25.78 22.47 -5.15
N ALA A 370 -26.94 23.10 -4.90
CA ALA A 370 -28.09 22.43 -4.31
C ALA A 370 -28.60 21.23 -5.15
N VAL A 371 -28.40 21.27 -6.48
CA VAL A 371 -28.76 20.20 -7.41
C VAL A 371 -28.10 18.85 -7.08
N ILE A 372 -26.97 18.83 -6.38
CA ILE A 372 -26.29 17.58 -6.00
C ILE A 372 -27.18 16.71 -5.10
N GLY A 373 -27.94 17.31 -4.20
CA GLY A 373 -28.88 16.57 -3.34
C GLY A 373 -30.12 16.03 -4.08
N GLY A 374 -30.27 16.38 -5.37
CA GLY A 374 -31.30 15.87 -6.27
C GLY A 374 -30.85 14.71 -7.17
N LEU A 375 -29.57 14.30 -7.13
CA LEU A 375 -29.05 13.21 -7.96
C LEU A 375 -29.53 11.85 -7.45
N GLN A 376 -30.51 11.25 -8.13
CA GLN A 376 -31.25 10.08 -7.64
C GLN A 376 -30.43 8.79 -7.57
N SER A 377 -29.50 8.62 -8.51
CA SER A 377 -28.65 7.42 -8.63
C SER A 377 -27.39 7.50 -7.78
N LEU A 378 -27.10 8.66 -7.17
CA LEU A 378 -25.86 8.92 -6.46
C LEU A 378 -25.77 8.04 -5.21
N LYS A 379 -24.75 7.19 -5.15
CA LYS A 379 -24.42 6.33 -4.01
C LYS A 379 -23.26 6.88 -3.20
N THR A 380 -22.24 7.38 -3.89
CA THR A 380 -21.01 7.88 -3.27
C THR A 380 -20.75 9.30 -3.71
N LEU A 381 -20.61 10.20 -2.74
CA LEU A 381 -20.15 11.56 -2.93
C LEU A 381 -19.04 11.85 -1.92
N SER A 382 -17.86 12.22 -2.42
CA SER A 382 -16.77 12.73 -1.60
C SER A 382 -16.31 14.07 -2.13
N LEU A 383 -16.44 15.10 -1.29
CA LEU A 383 -15.96 16.47 -1.52
C LEU A 383 -14.90 16.85 -0.47
N ALA A 384 -14.40 15.88 0.30
CA ALA A 384 -13.52 16.11 1.43
C ALA A 384 -12.21 16.81 1.04
N HIS A 385 -11.56 17.51 1.98
CA HIS A 385 -10.27 18.17 1.74
C HIS A 385 -10.27 19.08 0.51
N ASN A 386 -11.15 20.09 0.55
CA ASN A 386 -11.28 21.15 -0.45
C ASN A 386 -11.43 22.51 0.26
N LYS A 387 -11.83 23.53 -0.49
CA LYS A 387 -12.08 24.90 -0.02
C LYS A 387 -13.55 25.29 -0.16
N PHE A 388 -14.48 24.33 -0.17
CA PHE A 388 -15.91 24.62 -0.26
C PHE A 388 -16.38 25.44 0.94
N GLN A 389 -17.27 26.40 0.71
CA GLN A 389 -17.80 27.33 1.71
C GLN A 389 -19.32 27.43 1.60
N GLY A 390 -19.94 28.23 2.47
CA GLY A 390 -21.39 28.38 2.49
C GLY A 390 -22.10 27.15 3.08
N PRO A 391 -23.42 27.04 2.97
CA PRO A 391 -24.19 25.95 3.55
C PRO A 391 -24.08 24.64 2.76
N MET A 392 -24.32 23.51 3.44
CA MET A 392 -24.61 22.25 2.76
C MET A 392 -25.94 22.36 1.96
N PRO A 393 -26.12 21.58 0.88
CA PRO A 393 -27.39 21.49 0.15
C PRO A 393 -28.56 21.22 1.10
N GLN A 394 -29.60 22.05 1.08
CA GLN A 394 -30.67 21.98 2.09
C GLN A 394 -31.58 20.75 1.93
N SER A 395 -31.71 20.20 0.72
CA SER A 395 -32.48 18.99 0.44
C SER A 395 -31.59 17.92 -0.17
N PHE A 396 -31.63 16.73 0.43
CA PHE A 396 -31.10 15.48 -0.12
C PHE A 396 -32.24 14.50 -0.47
N ASP A 397 -33.48 15.00 -0.56
CA ASP A 397 -34.68 14.18 -0.70
C ASP A 397 -34.69 13.40 -2.04
N GLY A 398 -33.92 13.87 -3.03
CA GLY A 398 -33.74 13.18 -4.32
C GLY A 398 -32.69 12.08 -4.29
N SER A 399 -31.61 12.23 -3.51
CA SER A 399 -30.48 11.28 -3.45
C SER A 399 -30.74 10.07 -2.55
N VAL A 400 -31.92 9.45 -2.70
CA VAL A 400 -32.37 8.32 -1.88
C VAL A 400 -31.44 7.10 -1.91
N SER A 401 -30.60 6.98 -2.94
CA SER A 401 -29.62 5.90 -3.11
C SER A 401 -28.29 6.14 -2.37
N ALA A 402 -28.11 7.28 -1.72
CA ALA A 402 -26.84 7.66 -1.10
C ALA A 402 -26.44 6.68 0.02
N GLU A 403 -25.23 6.11 -0.11
CA GLU A 403 -24.61 5.19 0.85
C GLU A 403 -23.38 5.82 1.53
N PHE A 404 -22.65 6.69 0.83
CA PHE A 404 -21.41 7.32 1.31
C PHE A 404 -21.43 8.81 0.98
N LEU A 405 -21.37 9.65 2.02
CA LEU A 405 -21.29 11.10 1.89
C LEU A 405 -20.12 11.64 2.73
N ASP A 406 -19.13 12.24 2.09
CA ASP A 406 -18.02 12.92 2.77
C ASP A 406 -17.91 14.39 2.37
N PHE A 407 -18.02 15.25 3.36
CA PHE A 407 -17.91 16.70 3.28
C PHE A 407 -16.82 17.25 4.21
N SER A 408 -15.98 16.39 4.78
CA SER A 408 -15.02 16.81 5.82
C SER A 408 -13.95 17.75 5.28
N ASP A 409 -13.26 18.45 6.18
CA ASP A 409 -12.08 19.23 5.86
C ASP A 409 -12.34 20.26 4.75
N ASN A 410 -13.34 21.11 5.01
CA ASN A 410 -13.76 22.19 4.14
C ASN A 410 -14.07 23.44 5.01
N ASN A 411 -14.61 24.49 4.38
CA ASN A 411 -15.00 25.73 5.03
C ASN A 411 -16.55 25.87 5.09
N LEU A 412 -17.29 24.76 5.11
CA LEU A 412 -18.75 24.74 5.10
C LEU A 412 -19.31 25.34 6.40
N SER A 413 -20.43 26.03 6.30
CA SER A 413 -21.06 26.78 7.39
C SER A 413 -22.56 26.49 7.44
N GLY A 414 -23.27 27.11 8.38
CA GLY A 414 -24.71 26.86 8.53
C GLY A 414 -25.02 25.53 9.21
N MET A 415 -26.28 25.08 9.09
CA MET A 415 -26.78 23.90 9.79
C MET A 415 -26.61 22.64 8.95
N ILE A 416 -26.43 21.50 9.63
CA ILE A 416 -26.55 20.18 8.99
C ILE A 416 -28.02 19.97 8.59
N PRO A 417 -28.34 19.78 7.30
CA PRO A 417 -29.71 19.69 6.83
C PRO A 417 -30.49 18.51 7.42
N LYS A 418 -31.71 18.76 7.90
CA LYS A 418 -32.60 17.70 8.42
C LYS A 418 -33.04 16.70 7.36
N SER A 419 -33.01 17.07 6.08
CA SER A 419 -33.30 16.17 4.95
C SER A 419 -32.38 14.94 4.90
N LEU A 420 -31.18 15.00 5.49
CA LEU A 420 -30.29 13.84 5.62
C LEU A 420 -30.90 12.69 6.42
N GLU A 421 -31.91 12.95 7.28
CA GLU A 421 -32.65 11.91 8.00
C GLU A 421 -33.45 11.00 7.05
N ALA A 422 -33.77 11.45 5.84
CA ALA A 422 -34.49 10.67 4.83
C ALA A 422 -33.63 9.61 4.13
N LEU A 423 -32.30 9.69 4.24
CA LEU A 423 -31.35 8.82 3.54
C LEU A 423 -31.23 7.45 4.25
N ARG A 424 -32.09 6.50 3.85
CA ARG A 424 -32.21 5.19 4.52
C ARG A 424 -31.04 4.24 4.30
N TYR A 425 -30.30 4.40 3.20
CA TYR A 425 -29.18 3.53 2.84
C TYR A 425 -27.81 4.10 3.23
N LEU A 426 -27.77 5.26 3.90
CA LEU A 426 -26.54 5.94 4.27
C LEU A 426 -25.74 5.10 5.28
N LYS A 427 -24.59 4.58 4.84
CA LYS A 427 -23.65 3.75 5.61
C LYS A 427 -22.45 4.53 6.13
N TYR A 428 -22.12 5.64 5.47
CA TYR A 428 -21.03 6.52 5.86
C TYR A 428 -21.44 7.98 5.68
N PHE A 429 -21.18 8.77 6.72
CA PHE A 429 -21.34 10.21 6.69
C PHE A 429 -20.18 10.86 7.46
N ASN A 430 -19.56 11.88 6.86
CA ASN A 430 -18.56 12.69 7.53
C ASN A 430 -18.71 14.16 7.13
N ALA A 431 -18.84 15.04 8.13
CA ALA A 431 -18.91 16.48 7.99
C ALA A 431 -17.96 17.17 9.01
N SER A 432 -16.94 16.45 9.46
CA SER A 432 -15.95 16.96 10.41
C SER A 432 -15.08 18.07 9.81
N PHE A 433 -14.40 18.82 10.68
CA PHE A 433 -13.45 19.88 10.30
C PHE A 433 -14.04 20.90 9.31
N ASN A 434 -15.16 21.49 9.71
CA ASN A 434 -15.86 22.56 8.99
C ASN A 434 -16.23 23.70 9.98
N LYS A 435 -17.09 24.63 9.57
CA LYS A 435 -17.67 25.73 10.37
C LYS A 435 -19.17 25.55 10.60
N LEU A 436 -19.64 24.30 10.67
CA LEU A 436 -21.06 23.97 10.86
C LEU A 436 -21.53 24.34 12.27
N ARG A 437 -22.81 24.67 12.38
CA ARG A 437 -23.45 25.16 13.61
C ARG A 437 -24.85 24.61 13.81
N GLY A 438 -25.34 24.66 15.05
CA GLY A 438 -26.71 24.27 15.38
C GLY A 438 -26.83 22.79 15.74
N GLU A 439 -28.07 22.32 15.81
CA GLU A 439 -28.41 20.95 16.22
C GLU A 439 -28.02 19.92 15.15
N ILE A 440 -27.35 18.85 15.58
CA ILE A 440 -27.10 17.68 14.73
C ILE A 440 -28.42 16.88 14.59
N PRO A 441 -28.88 16.60 13.35
CA PRO A 441 -30.07 15.79 13.11
C PRO A 441 -30.05 14.45 13.87
N SER A 442 -31.20 14.07 14.43
CA SER A 442 -31.32 12.95 15.38
C SER A 442 -32.23 11.82 14.87
N GLY A 443 -32.83 11.97 13.69
CA GLY A 443 -33.55 10.92 12.98
C GLY A 443 -32.70 10.15 11.96
N GLY A 444 -33.29 9.10 11.37
CA GLY A 444 -32.72 8.37 10.23
C GLY A 444 -31.36 7.69 10.49
N ALA A 445 -30.63 7.41 9.40
CA ALA A 445 -29.29 6.82 9.47
C ALA A 445 -28.26 7.78 10.08
N ILE A 446 -28.44 9.10 9.92
CA ILE A 446 -27.51 10.12 10.42
C ILE A 446 -27.35 10.08 11.95
N ALA A 447 -28.41 9.68 12.66
CA ALA A 447 -28.40 9.46 14.10
C ALA A 447 -27.42 8.35 14.54
N ASN A 448 -27.04 7.41 13.68
CA ASN A 448 -26.18 6.30 14.08
C ASN A 448 -24.68 6.62 13.97
N PHE A 449 -24.30 7.75 13.36
CA PHE A 449 -22.89 8.11 13.21
C PHE A 449 -22.26 8.60 14.52
N SER A 450 -20.95 8.35 14.63
CA SER A 450 -20.16 8.67 15.82
C SER A 450 -19.79 10.15 15.89
N ALA A 451 -19.29 10.59 17.05
CA ALA A 451 -18.74 11.94 17.24
C ALA A 451 -17.68 12.32 16.19
N ARG A 452 -16.95 11.33 15.62
CA ARG A 452 -15.92 11.58 14.60
C ARG A 452 -16.48 12.22 13.34
N SER A 453 -17.70 11.87 12.95
CA SER A 453 -18.37 12.43 11.76
C SER A 453 -18.71 13.92 11.88
N PHE A 454 -18.62 14.51 13.08
CA PHE A 454 -19.05 15.89 13.36
C PHE A 454 -17.96 16.74 14.03
N MET A 455 -16.82 16.14 14.39
CA MET A 455 -15.77 16.82 15.17
C MET A 455 -15.15 18.00 14.43
N GLY A 456 -14.54 18.94 15.15
CA GLY A 456 -13.94 20.14 14.54
C GLY A 456 -14.93 21.22 14.14
N ASN A 457 -16.23 21.04 14.42
CA ASN A 457 -17.27 22.07 14.28
C ASN A 457 -17.69 22.58 15.67
N GLU A 458 -17.08 23.66 16.15
CA GLU A 458 -17.22 24.11 17.55
C GLU A 458 -18.64 24.58 17.92
N ALA A 459 -19.43 24.98 16.93
CA ALA A 459 -20.78 25.53 17.13
C ALA A 459 -21.91 24.49 16.98
N LEU A 460 -21.59 23.21 16.81
CA LEU A 460 -22.59 22.13 16.81
C LEU A 460 -23.07 21.82 18.24
N CYS A 461 -24.32 21.39 18.35
CA CYS A 461 -24.90 20.91 19.59
C CYS A 461 -25.71 19.63 19.36
N GLY A 462 -25.91 18.82 20.40
CA GLY A 462 -26.61 17.54 20.25
C GLY A 462 -26.50 16.62 21.47
N PRO A 463 -26.86 15.32 21.33
CA PRO A 463 -26.80 14.36 22.42
C PRO A 463 -25.37 14.11 22.91
N PRO A 464 -25.16 13.81 24.21
CA PRO A 464 -23.83 13.65 24.80
C PRO A 464 -22.90 12.65 24.10
N ARG A 465 -23.45 11.60 23.48
CA ARG A 465 -22.69 10.59 22.71
C ARG A 465 -21.86 11.19 21.56
N LEU A 466 -22.26 12.35 21.04
CA LEU A 466 -21.60 13.03 19.93
C LEU A 466 -20.47 13.96 20.39
N LYS A 467 -20.18 14.03 21.69
CA LYS A 467 -19.13 14.88 22.28
C LYS A 467 -19.24 16.37 21.91
N VAL A 468 -20.47 16.85 21.68
CA VAL A 468 -20.81 18.26 21.46
C VAL A 468 -21.61 18.81 22.65
N PRO A 469 -21.62 20.14 22.88
CA PRO A 469 -22.46 20.73 23.91
C PRO A 469 -23.96 20.37 23.73
N PRO A 470 -24.74 20.26 24.81
CA PRO A 470 -26.18 20.10 24.70
C PRO A 470 -26.81 21.36 24.05
N CYS A 471 -27.82 21.18 23.21
CA CYS A 471 -28.51 22.30 22.59
C CYS A 471 -29.25 23.12 23.65
N LYS A 472 -29.10 24.46 23.60
CA LYS A 472 -29.82 25.37 24.48
C LYS A 472 -31.30 25.33 24.11
N THR A 473 -32.13 24.70 24.93
CA THR A 473 -33.58 24.85 24.84
C THR A 473 -33.92 26.31 25.13
N SER A 474 -34.49 27.00 24.16
CA SER A 474 -35.10 28.32 24.33
C SER A 474 -36.37 28.19 25.16
N THR A 475 -36.23 27.96 26.47
CA THR A 475 -37.30 28.23 27.44
C THR A 475 -37.17 29.68 27.88
N VAL A 476 -38.07 30.49 27.33
CA VAL A 476 -38.36 31.85 27.77
C VAL A 476 -38.82 31.82 29.23
N GLY A 477 -38.08 32.52 30.09
CA GLY A 477 -38.56 33.19 31.32
C GLY A 477 -38.98 32.35 32.53
N ARG A 478 -38.21 32.44 33.63
CA ARG A 478 -38.51 33.38 34.73
C ARG A 478 -37.51 33.28 35.89
N SER A 479 -37.06 34.46 36.29
CA SER A 479 -36.77 34.99 37.63
C SER A 479 -35.83 34.26 38.60
N LYS A 480 -34.84 35.05 39.03
CA LYS A 480 -34.13 34.94 40.32
C LYS A 480 -35.14 35.04 41.48
N THR A 481 -34.94 34.26 42.54
CA THR A 481 -35.02 34.72 43.95
C THR A 481 -34.51 33.65 44.92
N THR A 482 -33.89 34.17 45.96
CA THR A 482 -33.26 33.60 47.16
C THR A 482 -34.18 32.84 48.11
N ALA A 483 -33.66 31.84 48.83
CA ALA A 483 -33.39 31.91 50.28
C ALA A 483 -33.15 30.52 50.90
N ALA A 484 -32.39 30.52 52.00
CA ALA A 484 -31.78 29.41 52.69
C ALA A 484 -32.63 28.77 53.79
N GLY A 485 -32.18 27.60 54.26
CA GLY A 485 -32.50 26.94 55.55
C GLY A 485 -31.85 25.54 55.57
N VAL A 486 -30.69 25.26 56.19
CA VAL A 486 -30.34 25.29 57.64
C VAL A 486 -31.27 24.30 58.38
N LEU A 487 -30.89 23.21 59.04
CA LEU A 487 -29.73 22.79 59.87
C LEU A 487 -30.04 21.30 60.26
N VAL A 488 -29.12 20.35 60.48
CA VAL A 488 -28.48 20.00 61.77
C VAL A 488 -28.09 18.51 61.66
N TYR A 489 -26.82 18.22 61.94
CA TYR A 489 -26.21 17.06 62.64
C TYR A 489 -26.89 15.67 62.50
N ILE A 490 -26.17 14.62 62.11
CA ILE A 490 -25.19 13.93 62.96
C ILE A 490 -24.00 13.39 62.11
N LEU A 491 -22.80 13.78 62.52
CA LEU A 491 -21.48 13.21 62.20
C LEU A 491 -21.30 11.88 63.00
N PRO A 492 -20.29 11.01 62.82
CA PRO A 492 -19.52 10.49 61.67
C PRO A 492 -19.49 8.94 61.60
N LEU A 493 -18.94 8.43 60.49
CA LEU A 493 -17.85 7.43 60.40
C LEU A 493 -17.72 6.39 61.55
N LEU A 494 -18.08 5.13 61.27
CA LEU A 494 -17.41 3.89 61.73
C LEU A 494 -18.14 2.68 61.11
N ILE A 495 -17.42 1.59 60.85
CA ILE A 495 -17.83 0.36 60.14
C ILE A 495 -17.59 0.39 58.62
N ALA A 496 -16.34 0.62 58.22
CA ALA A 496 -15.80 0.03 56.98
C ALA A 496 -14.30 -0.33 57.09
N THR A 497 -13.74 -0.35 58.30
CA THR A 497 -12.31 -0.61 58.54
C THR A 497 -11.98 -2.05 58.93
N ILE A 498 -12.93 -2.99 58.93
CA ILE A 498 -12.67 -4.38 59.39
C ILE A 498 -12.89 -5.46 58.30
N LEU A 499 -13.51 -5.15 57.16
CA LEU A 499 -13.81 -6.17 56.13
C LEU A 499 -12.80 -6.26 54.97
N VAL A 500 -11.88 -5.30 54.85
CA VAL A 500 -10.89 -5.27 53.75
C VAL A 500 -9.61 -6.09 54.03
N PRO A 501 -9.07 -6.18 55.26
CA PRO A 501 -7.82 -6.93 55.48
C PRO A 501 -7.98 -8.45 55.43
N VAL A 502 -9.17 -8.97 55.73
CA VAL A 502 -9.47 -10.41 55.76
C VAL A 502 -9.63 -10.99 54.34
N LEU A 503 -10.15 -10.19 53.40
CA LEU A 503 -10.29 -10.59 52.00
C LEU A 503 -8.94 -10.63 51.26
N VAL A 504 -8.04 -9.70 51.58
CA VAL A 504 -6.69 -9.63 50.98
C VAL A 504 -5.79 -10.75 51.50
N HIS A 505 -5.93 -11.16 52.77
CA HIS A 505 -5.18 -12.29 53.32
C HIS A 505 -5.64 -13.66 52.75
N ALA A 506 -6.92 -13.82 52.45
CA ALA A 506 -7.46 -15.05 51.84
C ALA A 506 -7.05 -15.24 50.37
N LEU A 507 -6.95 -14.15 49.61
CA LEU A 507 -6.53 -14.18 48.19
C LEU A 507 -5.03 -14.46 48.02
N ILE A 508 -4.18 -14.05 48.97
CA ILE A 508 -2.74 -14.34 48.95
C ILE A 508 -2.45 -15.80 49.34
N ARG A 509 -3.32 -16.44 50.14
CA ARG A 509 -3.18 -17.86 50.52
C ARG A 509 -3.71 -18.86 49.49
N CYS A 510 -4.58 -18.45 48.57
CA CYS A 510 -5.10 -19.33 47.50
C CYS A 510 -4.18 -19.39 46.25
N ARG A 511 -3.13 -18.58 46.17
CA ARG A 511 -2.14 -18.64 45.07
C ARG A 511 -0.87 -19.45 45.36
N ARG A 512 -0.82 -20.18 46.48
CA ARG A 512 0.22 -21.18 46.77
C ARG A 512 -0.39 -22.56 47.00
N LYS A 513 -0.68 -23.26 45.90
CA LYS A 513 -0.62 -24.73 45.76
C LYS A 513 -1.09 -25.12 44.36
N ASN A 514 -0.12 -25.26 43.45
CA ASN A 514 0.01 -26.40 42.53
C ASN A 514 1.15 -26.10 41.56
N ALA A 515 2.35 -26.50 41.98
CA ALA A 515 3.46 -26.72 41.08
C ALA A 515 3.25 -28.07 40.37
N LYS A 516 3.37 -28.09 39.05
CA LYS A 516 3.72 -29.27 38.26
C LYS A 516 4.63 -28.85 37.11
N LEU A 517 5.75 -29.56 36.98
CA LEU A 517 6.70 -29.64 35.85
C LEU A 517 6.75 -31.15 35.45
N PRO A 518 7.35 -31.60 34.34
CA PRO A 518 7.66 -30.99 33.03
C PRO A 518 7.11 -31.81 31.84
N SER A 519 7.20 -31.32 30.59
CA SER A 519 7.53 -32.20 29.46
C SER A 519 8.26 -31.47 28.33
N GLN A 520 9.30 -32.15 27.88
CA GLN A 520 10.26 -31.82 26.85
C GLN A 520 9.69 -32.19 25.47
N GLY A 521 10.00 -31.36 24.46
CA GLY A 521 9.75 -31.65 23.05
C GLY A 521 8.53 -30.93 22.48
N ASP A 522 8.76 -29.84 21.73
CA ASP A 522 8.40 -29.88 20.32
C ASP A 522 9.15 -28.82 19.52
N LEU A 523 9.41 -29.20 18.28
CA LEU A 523 10.29 -28.58 17.31
C LEU A 523 10.02 -27.09 17.10
N LEU A 524 11.09 -26.38 16.71
CA LEU A 524 11.06 -25.10 16.02
C LEU A 524 10.02 -25.14 14.88
N THR A 525 8.80 -24.71 15.18
CA THR A 525 7.82 -24.39 14.15
C THR A 525 8.34 -23.16 13.42
N VAL A 526 8.80 -23.39 12.20
CA VAL A 526 8.97 -22.37 11.17
C VAL A 526 7.82 -21.38 11.29
N ALA A 527 8.14 -20.14 11.63
CA ALA A 527 7.18 -19.08 11.89
C ALA A 527 6.32 -18.86 10.63
N THR A 528 5.13 -19.45 10.63
CA THR A 528 4.06 -19.07 9.70
C THR A 528 3.68 -17.64 10.02
N TRP A 529 3.68 -16.77 9.00
CA TRP A 529 3.31 -15.36 9.13
C TRP A 529 1.90 -15.27 9.72
N ARG A 530 1.81 -14.89 11.00
CA ARG A 530 0.51 -14.73 11.69
C ARG A 530 -0.18 -13.49 11.15
N ARG A 531 -1.29 -13.68 10.44
CA ARG A 531 -2.21 -12.59 10.09
C ARG A 531 -3.04 -12.23 11.32
N ILE A 532 -2.94 -10.99 11.76
CA ILE A 532 -3.70 -10.45 12.89
C ILE A 532 -4.90 -9.69 12.31
N SER A 533 -6.10 -10.04 12.77
CA SER A 533 -7.34 -9.41 12.25
C SER A 533 -7.62 -8.07 12.92
N TYR A 534 -8.43 -7.22 12.27
CA TYR A 534 -8.92 -5.98 12.88
C TYR A 534 -9.60 -6.21 14.23
N LEU A 535 -10.42 -7.26 14.34
CA LEU A 535 -11.15 -7.58 15.57
C LEU A 535 -10.21 -7.98 16.72
N GLU A 536 -9.12 -8.69 16.40
CA GLU A 536 -8.09 -9.03 17.37
C GLU A 536 -7.36 -7.77 17.86
N LEU A 537 -6.99 -6.85 16.96
CA LEU A 537 -6.39 -5.57 17.33
C LEU A 537 -7.34 -4.69 18.15
N GLN A 538 -8.62 -4.65 17.78
CA GLN A 538 -9.63 -3.91 18.50
C GLN A 538 -9.78 -4.43 19.93
N ARG A 539 -9.78 -5.75 20.14
CA ARG A 539 -9.80 -6.34 21.49
C ARG A 539 -8.51 -6.07 22.25
N ALA A 540 -7.37 -6.27 21.58
CA ALA A 540 -6.05 -6.10 22.19
C ALA A 540 -5.80 -4.66 22.69
N THR A 541 -6.38 -3.67 22.01
CA THR A 541 -6.21 -2.23 22.30
C THR A 541 -7.39 -1.62 23.07
N ASP A 542 -8.34 -2.44 23.54
CA ASP A 542 -9.58 -1.99 24.19
C ASP A 542 -10.36 -0.97 23.35
N GLY A 543 -10.66 -1.34 22.10
CA GLY A 543 -11.37 -0.49 21.16
C GLY A 543 -10.55 0.71 20.65
N PHE A 544 -9.22 0.62 20.66
CA PHE A 544 -8.32 1.76 20.43
C PHE A 544 -8.60 2.91 21.41
N SER A 545 -8.78 2.57 22.70
CA SER A 545 -9.05 3.53 23.78
C SER A 545 -7.90 4.53 23.95
N GLU A 546 -8.23 5.76 24.32
CA GLU A 546 -7.28 6.81 24.71
C GLU A 546 -6.39 6.38 25.89
N SER A 547 -6.87 5.50 26.78
CA SER A 547 -6.07 4.95 27.88
C SER A 547 -4.89 4.10 27.41
N ASN A 548 -4.97 3.59 26.18
CA ASN A 548 -3.92 2.80 25.53
C ASN A 548 -3.14 3.61 24.49
N LEU A 549 -3.45 4.90 24.30
CA LEU A 549 -2.72 5.74 23.34
C LEU A 549 -1.30 5.99 23.85
N VAL A 550 -0.31 5.55 23.06
CA VAL A 550 1.12 5.74 23.34
C VAL A 550 1.61 7.07 22.79
N GLY A 551 1.11 7.46 21.61
CA GLY A 551 1.47 8.71 20.96
C GLY A 551 0.71 8.95 19.68
N LYS A 552 0.64 10.22 19.26
CA LYS A 552 0.01 10.66 18.02
C LYS A 552 1.05 11.30 17.12
N GLY A 553 1.29 10.69 15.96
CA GLY A 553 2.19 11.19 14.94
C GLY A 553 1.47 12.05 13.91
N SER A 554 2.22 12.57 12.94
CA SER A 554 1.68 13.38 11.82
C SER A 554 0.76 12.58 10.89
N LEU A 555 0.88 11.26 10.85
CA LEU A 555 0.18 10.37 9.91
C LEU A 555 -0.72 9.32 10.59
N GLY A 556 -0.80 9.31 11.92
CA GLY A 556 -1.53 8.27 12.63
C GLY A 556 -1.39 8.31 14.15
N SER A 557 -1.87 7.26 14.82
CA SER A 557 -1.84 7.11 16.27
C SER A 557 -1.32 5.73 16.64
N VAL A 558 -0.49 5.65 17.67
CA VAL A 558 0.11 4.40 18.16
C VAL A 558 -0.57 4.02 19.46
N TYR A 559 -1.11 2.80 19.51
CA TYR A 559 -1.78 2.26 20.70
C TYR A 559 -0.99 1.09 21.26
N LYS A 560 -0.95 0.95 22.58
CA LYS A 560 -0.49 -0.26 23.25
C LYS A 560 -1.62 -1.29 23.17
N GLY A 561 -1.26 -2.53 22.84
CA GLY A 561 -2.19 -3.64 22.89
C GLY A 561 -1.57 -4.89 23.49
N ILE A 562 -2.40 -5.79 23.99
CA ILE A 562 -1.99 -7.13 24.43
C ILE A 562 -2.75 -8.15 23.59
N LEU A 563 -2.04 -8.89 22.74
CA LEU A 563 -2.61 -9.92 21.89
C LEU A 563 -3.13 -11.11 22.71
N SER A 564 -3.96 -11.97 22.12
CA SER A 564 -4.62 -13.08 22.82
C SER A 564 -3.66 -14.13 23.39
N ASP A 565 -2.42 -14.16 22.92
CA ASP A 565 -1.32 -15.01 23.40
C ASP A 565 -0.45 -14.32 24.48
N GLY A 566 -0.81 -13.10 24.89
CA GLY A 566 -0.11 -12.34 25.94
C GLY A 566 1.02 -11.44 25.43
N ILE A 567 1.28 -11.37 24.13
CA ILE A 567 2.34 -10.52 23.57
C ILE A 567 1.90 -9.04 23.62
N SER A 568 2.74 -8.19 24.22
CA SER A 568 2.56 -6.72 24.21
C SER A 568 3.02 -6.14 22.88
N VAL A 569 2.17 -5.36 22.22
CA VAL A 569 2.39 -4.80 20.89
C VAL A 569 2.12 -3.29 20.84
N ALA A 570 2.82 -2.61 19.94
CA ALA A 570 2.51 -1.25 19.53
C ALA A 570 1.76 -1.30 18.19
N VAL A 571 0.52 -0.84 18.18
CA VAL A 571 -0.36 -0.82 17.02
C VAL A 571 -0.37 0.60 16.45
N LYS A 572 0.42 0.84 15.40
CA LYS A 572 0.44 2.12 14.67
C LYS A 572 -0.72 2.12 13.68
N VAL A 573 -1.81 2.79 14.03
CA VAL A 573 -2.99 2.97 13.19
C VAL A 573 -2.81 4.23 12.36
N PHE A 574 -2.82 4.07 11.05
CA PHE A 574 -2.68 5.19 10.12
C PHE A 574 -4.01 5.90 9.97
N ASN A 575 -3.98 7.22 10.04
CA ASN A 575 -5.16 8.02 9.74
C ASN A 575 -5.22 8.22 8.24
N LEU A 576 -6.04 7.42 7.55
CA LEU A 576 -6.17 7.46 6.09
C LEU A 576 -6.75 8.79 5.59
N ASN A 577 -7.27 9.64 6.49
CA ASN A 577 -7.69 11.01 6.19
C ASN A 577 -6.52 12.01 6.21
N LEU A 578 -5.27 11.58 6.47
CA LEU A 578 -4.08 12.46 6.44
C LEU A 578 -3.25 12.19 5.18
N GLN A 579 -2.85 13.27 4.50
CA GLN A 579 -2.09 13.23 3.25
C GLN A 579 -0.79 12.44 3.43
N GLY A 580 -0.54 11.46 2.55
CA GLY A 580 0.67 10.63 2.60
C GLY A 580 0.65 9.51 3.64
N ALA A 581 -0.37 9.38 4.49
CA ALA A 581 -0.46 8.30 5.48
C ALA A 581 -0.52 6.91 4.82
N PHE A 582 -1.21 6.79 3.68
CA PHE A 582 -1.22 5.56 2.89
C PHE A 582 0.16 5.22 2.31
N ARG A 583 0.84 6.21 1.71
CA ARG A 583 2.20 6.04 1.17
C ARG A 583 3.20 5.69 2.27
N SER A 584 3.04 6.27 3.46
CA SER A 584 3.85 5.95 4.64
C SER A 584 3.61 4.53 5.13
N PHE A 585 2.36 4.07 5.14
CA PHE A 585 2.05 2.68 5.47
C PHE A 585 2.69 1.71 4.47
N GLU A 586 2.61 1.99 3.17
CA GLU A 586 3.25 1.16 2.13
C GLU A 586 4.78 1.16 2.25
N ALA A 587 5.40 2.33 2.41
CA ALA A 587 6.85 2.46 2.58
C ALA A 587 7.35 1.70 3.82
N GLU A 588 6.66 1.85 4.97
CA GLU A 588 7.01 1.13 6.19
C GLU A 588 6.83 -0.38 6.02
N CYS A 589 5.76 -0.85 5.36
CA CYS A 589 5.58 -2.27 5.07
C CYS A 589 6.72 -2.80 4.19
N GLU A 590 7.08 -2.06 3.13
CA GLU A 590 8.09 -2.46 2.17
C GLU A 590 9.48 -2.58 2.81
N VAL A 591 9.85 -1.62 3.67
CA VAL A 591 11.13 -1.61 4.37
C VAL A 591 11.15 -2.64 5.51
N LEU A 592 10.20 -2.54 6.45
CA LEU A 592 10.19 -3.37 7.67
C LEU A 592 10.01 -4.86 7.38
N CYS A 593 9.34 -5.25 6.29
CA CYS A 593 9.21 -6.66 5.93
C CYS A 593 10.53 -7.30 5.47
N ARG A 594 11.52 -6.49 5.07
CA ARG A 594 12.80 -6.95 4.54
C ARG A 594 13.95 -6.85 5.53
N ILE A 595 13.87 -5.98 6.54
CA ILE A 595 14.96 -5.71 7.50
C ILE A 595 14.73 -6.39 8.86
N ARG A 596 15.80 -6.89 9.49
CA ARG A 596 15.79 -7.44 10.85
C ARG A 596 17.12 -7.17 11.55
N HIS A 597 17.10 -6.31 12.57
CA HIS A 597 18.28 -5.96 13.34
C HIS A 597 17.94 -5.70 14.80
N ARG A 598 18.87 -5.97 15.72
CA ARG A 598 18.68 -5.80 17.18
C ARG A 598 18.49 -4.36 17.66
N ASN A 599 18.75 -3.38 16.79
CA ASN A 599 18.58 -1.95 17.05
C ASN A 599 17.58 -1.31 16.08
N VAL A 600 16.71 -2.11 15.46
CA VAL A 600 15.60 -1.64 14.61
C VAL A 600 14.32 -2.23 15.17
N VAL A 601 13.26 -1.42 15.25
CA VAL A 601 11.95 -1.87 15.77
C VAL A 601 11.43 -3.03 14.92
N LYS A 602 11.12 -4.15 15.59
CA LYS A 602 10.64 -5.35 14.94
C LYS A 602 9.17 -5.22 14.51
N ILE A 603 8.91 -5.50 13.24
CA ILE A 603 7.55 -5.74 12.75
C ILE A 603 7.08 -7.15 13.10
N ILE A 604 5.89 -7.26 13.67
CA ILE A 604 5.22 -8.53 13.97
C ILE A 604 4.29 -8.90 12.83
N SER A 605 3.44 -7.97 12.40
CA SER A 605 2.46 -8.17 11.31
C SER A 605 1.92 -6.82 10.82
N SER A 606 1.03 -6.86 9.83
CA SER A 606 0.22 -5.71 9.43
C SER A 606 -1.26 -6.11 9.34
N CYS A 607 -2.15 -5.17 9.61
CA CYS A 607 -3.58 -5.32 9.43
C CYS A 607 -4.05 -4.28 8.41
N SER A 608 -4.56 -4.76 7.28
CA SER A 608 -4.93 -3.92 6.14
C SER A 608 -6.28 -4.35 5.61
N ASN A 609 -7.25 -3.44 5.64
CA ASN A 609 -8.52 -3.53 4.92
C ASN A 609 -8.78 -2.18 4.22
N ILE A 610 -9.91 -2.02 3.52
CA ILE A 610 -10.17 -0.82 2.70
C ILE A 610 -10.07 0.48 3.53
N ASP A 611 -10.60 0.48 4.76
CA ASP A 611 -10.76 1.69 5.59
C ASP A 611 -9.81 1.76 6.80
N PHE A 612 -8.95 0.76 6.98
CA PHE A 612 -8.09 0.63 8.14
C PHE A 612 -6.75 0.03 7.74
N LYS A 613 -5.68 0.78 8.03
CA LYS A 613 -4.30 0.31 7.93
C LYS A 613 -3.64 0.44 9.29
N ALA A 614 -3.03 -0.63 9.76
CA ALA A 614 -2.21 -0.62 10.95
C ALA A 614 -0.97 -1.50 10.80
N LEU A 615 0.13 -1.04 11.37
CA LEU A 615 1.32 -1.85 11.62
C LEU A 615 1.28 -2.37 13.05
N VAL A 616 1.62 -3.64 13.21
CA VAL A 616 1.76 -4.28 14.52
C VAL A 616 3.25 -4.47 14.76
N LEU A 617 3.78 -3.66 15.66
CA LEU A 617 5.19 -3.60 16.03
C LEU A 617 5.35 -4.17 17.45
N GLU A 618 6.57 -4.58 17.79
CA GLU A 618 6.90 -4.83 19.19
C GLU A 618 6.74 -3.55 20.02
N TYR A 619 6.27 -3.70 21.27
CA TYR A 619 6.07 -2.56 22.15
C TYR A 619 7.36 -2.19 22.88
N MET A 620 7.70 -0.90 22.88
CA MET A 620 8.88 -0.33 23.55
C MET A 620 8.43 0.39 24.84
N PRO A 621 8.58 -0.22 26.02
CA PRO A 621 7.98 0.28 27.26
C PRO A 621 8.65 1.53 27.83
N ASN A 622 9.92 1.78 27.51
CA ASN A 622 10.65 2.95 28.01
C ASN A 622 10.48 4.20 27.12
N GLY A 623 9.58 4.15 26.13
CA GLY A 623 9.23 5.32 25.32
C GLY A 623 10.33 5.72 24.33
N SER A 624 10.42 7.02 24.03
CA SER A 624 11.38 7.57 23.05
C SER A 624 12.48 8.42 23.68
N LEU A 625 13.63 8.55 23.01
CA LEU A 625 14.74 9.39 23.47
C LEU A 625 14.32 10.85 23.70
N MET A 626 13.39 11.38 22.90
CA MET A 626 12.80 12.71 23.10
C MET A 626 12.21 12.87 24.51
N GLN A 627 11.49 11.86 25.01
CA GLN A 627 10.89 11.90 26.34
C GLN A 627 11.97 11.94 27.42
N TRP A 628 13.04 11.15 27.26
CA TRP A 628 14.17 11.13 28.20
C TRP A 628 15.00 12.41 28.20
N LEU A 629 15.12 13.09 27.07
CA LEU A 629 15.84 14.36 26.99
C LEU A 629 15.03 15.52 27.59
N TYR A 630 13.70 15.58 27.41
CA TYR A 630 12.94 16.80 27.72
C TYR A 630 11.91 16.69 28.85
N SER A 631 11.60 15.49 29.33
CA SER A 631 10.65 15.32 30.45
C SER A 631 11.34 15.51 31.80
N HIS A 632 10.61 16.04 32.79
CA HIS A 632 11.19 16.44 34.08
C HIS A 632 11.51 15.27 35.02
N ASN A 633 10.96 14.08 34.74
CA ASN A 633 11.10 12.88 35.58
C ASN A 633 12.10 11.85 35.05
N PHE A 634 12.83 12.18 33.97
CA PHE A 634 13.75 11.27 33.30
C PHE A 634 15.13 11.92 33.19
N SER A 635 16.16 11.11 33.39
CA SER A 635 17.55 11.54 33.23
C SER A 635 18.39 10.40 32.69
N LEU A 636 19.16 10.68 31.64
CA LEU A 636 20.15 9.75 31.11
C LEU A 636 21.55 10.23 31.48
N ASP A 637 22.35 9.33 32.04
CA ASP A 637 23.77 9.57 32.25
C ASP A 637 24.56 9.55 30.94
N ILE A 638 25.84 9.93 31.01
CA ILE A 638 26.72 10.03 29.84
C ILE A 638 26.93 8.69 29.14
N LEU A 639 27.00 7.59 29.89
CA LEU A 639 27.26 6.25 29.34
C LEU A 639 26.01 5.68 28.67
N GLN A 640 24.84 5.92 29.25
CA GLN A 640 23.54 5.59 28.66
C GLN A 640 23.34 6.32 27.34
N ARG A 641 23.58 7.64 27.28
CA ARG A 641 23.51 8.41 26.03
C ARG A 641 24.50 7.89 24.99
N LEU A 642 25.73 7.60 25.39
CA LEU A 642 26.74 7.03 24.49
C LEU A 642 26.34 5.66 23.95
N ASN A 643 25.80 4.78 24.79
CA ASN A 643 25.33 3.46 24.37
C ASN A 643 24.16 3.58 23.38
N MET A 644 23.19 4.44 23.66
CA MET A 644 22.08 4.69 22.75
C MET A 644 22.56 5.21 21.39
N MET A 645 23.57 6.09 21.35
CA MET A 645 24.14 6.58 20.10
C MET A 645 24.90 5.48 19.34
N ILE A 646 25.59 4.56 20.04
CA ILE A 646 26.20 3.36 19.44
C ILE A 646 25.12 2.44 18.83
N ASP A 647 24.01 2.24 19.52
CA ASP A 647 22.88 1.44 19.06
C ASP A 647 22.24 2.02 17.79
N VAL A 648 21.98 3.33 17.78
CA VAL A 648 21.46 4.05 16.61
C VAL A 648 22.46 3.96 15.46
N ALA A 649 23.76 4.19 15.71
CA ALA A 649 24.79 4.08 14.67
C ALA A 649 24.85 2.65 14.09
N SER A 650 24.72 1.62 14.94
CA SER A 650 24.67 0.21 14.53
C SER A 650 23.48 -0.10 13.64
N SER A 651 22.33 0.53 13.88
CA SER A 651 21.15 0.38 13.02
C SER A 651 21.37 1.00 11.63
N LEU A 652 21.97 2.19 11.55
CA LEU A 652 22.21 2.89 10.28
C LEU A 652 23.29 2.19 9.46
N GLU A 653 24.36 1.68 10.08
CA GLU A 653 25.37 0.89 9.36
C GLU A 653 24.76 -0.34 8.70
N TYR A 654 23.86 -1.04 9.41
CA TYR A 654 23.12 -2.15 8.86
C TYR A 654 22.17 -1.75 7.72
N LEU A 655 21.46 -0.63 7.84
CA LEU A 655 20.58 -0.13 6.77
C LEU A 655 21.36 0.28 5.52
N HIS A 656 22.53 0.89 5.70
CA HIS A 656 23.36 1.41 4.61
C HIS A 656 24.21 0.33 3.94
N HIS A 657 24.66 -0.69 4.69
CA HIS A 657 25.66 -1.66 4.20
C HIS A 657 25.26 -3.13 4.38
N GLY A 658 24.14 -3.43 5.05
CA GLY A 658 23.71 -4.80 5.37
C GLY A 658 22.93 -5.51 4.27
N TYR A 659 22.56 -4.81 3.18
CA TYR A 659 21.85 -5.35 2.02
C TYR A 659 22.54 -4.97 0.71
N SER A 660 22.19 -5.67 -0.38
CA SER A 660 22.63 -5.30 -1.74
C SER A 660 22.06 -3.95 -2.21
N VAL A 661 20.92 -3.54 -1.63
CA VAL A 661 20.21 -2.28 -1.92
C VAL A 661 20.14 -1.47 -0.62
N PRO A 662 20.89 -0.35 -0.49
CA PRO A 662 20.89 0.45 0.73
C PRO A 662 19.51 1.04 1.05
N VAL A 663 19.16 1.09 2.34
CA VAL A 663 17.96 1.75 2.85
C VAL A 663 18.35 3.07 3.49
N VAL A 664 17.75 4.18 3.03
CA VAL A 664 17.90 5.50 3.64
C VAL A 664 16.69 5.79 4.51
N HIS A 665 16.90 6.15 5.78
CA HIS A 665 15.85 6.38 6.77
C HIS A 665 15.08 7.68 6.52
N CYS A 666 15.80 8.76 6.18
CA CYS A 666 15.30 10.09 5.83
C CYS A 666 14.67 10.93 6.98
N ASP A 667 14.26 10.33 8.10
CA ASP A 667 13.65 11.06 9.24
C ASP A 667 14.26 10.71 10.60
N LEU A 668 15.59 10.74 10.72
CA LEU A 668 16.25 10.42 11.99
C LEU A 668 16.17 11.59 12.98
N LYS A 669 15.54 11.37 14.15
CA LYS A 669 15.33 12.36 15.22
C LYS A 669 15.00 11.68 16.55
N PRO A 670 15.10 12.37 17.72
CA PRO A 670 14.90 11.73 19.03
C PRO A 670 13.54 11.06 19.24
N SER A 671 12.47 11.52 18.58
CA SER A 671 11.15 10.89 18.70
C SER A 671 11.07 9.51 18.05
N ASN A 672 11.98 9.23 17.11
CA ASN A 672 12.03 8.00 16.31
C ASN A 672 13.04 6.98 16.88
N ILE A 673 13.72 7.34 17.98
CA ILE A 673 14.60 6.45 18.73
C ILE A 673 13.82 5.91 19.92
N LEU A 674 13.39 4.65 19.86
CA LEU A 674 12.61 3.98 20.91
C LEU A 674 13.51 3.15 21.83
N ILE A 675 13.09 2.96 23.07
CA ILE A 675 13.90 2.32 24.12
C ILE A 675 13.14 1.09 24.67
N ASN A 676 13.79 -0.06 24.63
CA ASN A 676 13.24 -1.32 25.15
C ASN A 676 13.47 -1.46 26.67
N GLU A 677 13.01 -2.57 27.27
CA GLU A 677 13.14 -2.86 28.71
C GLU A 677 14.59 -2.85 29.22
N ASP A 678 15.54 -3.23 28.36
CA ASP A 678 16.97 -3.32 28.66
C ASP A 678 17.74 -2.00 28.44
N MET A 679 17.03 -0.89 28.20
CA MET A 679 17.62 0.43 27.87
C MET A 679 18.43 0.44 26.56
N ILE A 680 18.11 -0.46 25.62
CA ILE A 680 18.71 -0.54 24.28
C ILE A 680 17.89 0.32 23.31
N ALA A 681 18.58 1.16 22.54
CA ALA A 681 17.92 2.00 21.55
C ALA A 681 17.61 1.25 20.25
N HIS A 682 16.43 1.52 19.71
CA HIS A 682 15.90 0.96 18.48
C HIS A 682 15.40 2.08 17.57
N VAL A 683 15.85 2.10 16.32
CA VAL A 683 15.36 3.03 15.30
C VAL A 683 14.00 2.54 14.78
N GLY A 684 13.03 3.44 14.75
CA GLY A 684 11.68 3.20 14.22
C GLY A 684 11.20 4.35 13.33
N ASP A 685 9.97 4.20 12.83
CA ASP A 685 9.29 5.15 11.94
C ASP A 685 9.93 5.33 10.54
N PHE A 686 9.71 4.33 9.68
CA PHE A 686 10.22 4.28 8.30
C PHE A 686 9.28 4.93 7.28
N GLY A 687 8.40 5.84 7.72
CA GLY A 687 7.30 6.40 6.94
C GLY A 687 7.69 7.13 5.64
N ILE A 688 8.92 7.63 5.58
CA ILE A 688 9.46 8.31 4.40
C ILE A 688 10.77 7.67 3.90
N SER A 689 11.12 6.48 4.42
CA SER A 689 12.34 5.76 4.05
C SER A 689 12.28 5.23 2.61
N ARG A 690 13.45 5.04 1.99
CA ARG A 690 13.58 4.66 0.58
C ARG A 690 14.72 3.67 0.35
N PHE A 691 14.56 2.79 -0.63
CA PHE A 691 15.64 2.00 -1.20
C PHE A 691 16.38 2.83 -2.27
N LEU A 692 17.72 2.83 -2.25
CA LEU A 692 18.52 3.38 -3.35
C LEU A 692 18.68 2.31 -4.44
N GLY A 693 18.31 2.61 -5.69
CA GLY A 693 18.35 1.65 -6.80
C GLY A 693 19.76 1.07 -7.07
N ASP A 694 19.83 -0.09 -7.74
CA ASP A 694 21.10 -0.76 -8.06
C ASP A 694 22.04 0.18 -8.84
N GLY A 695 23.08 0.66 -8.16
CA GLY A 695 24.12 1.54 -8.72
C GLY A 695 23.99 3.04 -8.44
N ASP A 696 22.89 3.49 -7.83
CA ASP A 696 22.69 4.91 -7.51
C ASP A 696 23.11 5.23 -6.07
N SER A 697 23.97 6.24 -5.88
CA SER A 697 24.35 6.73 -4.55
C SER A 697 23.33 7.70 -3.93
N MET A 698 22.35 8.16 -4.72
CA MET A 698 21.40 9.23 -4.37
C MET A 698 20.07 9.12 -5.13
N THR A 699 18.96 9.66 -4.59
CA THR A 699 17.62 9.68 -5.22
C THR A 699 16.88 10.99 -4.89
N ARG A 700 15.97 11.49 -5.74
CA ARG A 700 15.21 12.74 -5.50
C ARG A 700 13.82 12.51 -4.91
N THR A 701 13.37 13.37 -3.99
CA THR A 701 12.02 13.41 -3.43
C THR A 701 11.46 14.82 -3.27
N MET A 702 10.12 14.93 -3.18
CA MET A 702 9.40 16.13 -2.74
C MET A 702 8.89 16.06 -1.28
N THR A 703 9.22 14.99 -0.54
CA THR A 703 8.76 14.81 0.85
C THR A 703 9.70 15.53 1.81
N LEU A 704 9.17 16.51 2.56
CA LEU A 704 9.94 17.28 3.55
C LEU A 704 10.24 16.42 4.78
N ALA A 705 11.52 16.17 5.07
CA ALA A 705 11.97 15.63 6.36
C ALA A 705 11.84 16.67 7.49
N THR A 706 12.15 16.27 8.73
CA THR A 706 12.00 17.15 9.90
C THR A 706 12.97 18.34 9.86
N VAL A 707 12.41 19.55 9.95
CA VAL A 707 13.17 20.81 10.03
C VAL A 707 14.17 20.75 11.18
N GLY A 708 15.42 21.11 10.88
CA GLY A 708 16.54 21.13 11.84
C GLY A 708 17.45 19.90 11.80
N TYR A 709 16.98 18.76 11.30
CA TYR A 709 17.78 17.52 11.15
C TYR A 709 18.16 17.24 9.69
N MET A 710 17.46 17.90 8.77
CA MET A 710 17.60 17.70 7.33
C MET A 710 18.96 18.19 6.81
N ALA A 711 19.62 17.35 6.00
CA ALA A 711 20.85 17.72 5.31
C ALA A 711 20.62 18.85 4.28
N PRO A 712 21.62 19.72 4.02
CA PRO A 712 21.48 20.86 3.11
C PRO A 712 21.02 20.48 1.69
N GLU A 713 21.58 19.42 1.12
CA GLU A 713 21.24 18.90 -0.21
C GLU A 713 19.83 18.30 -0.26
N TYR A 714 19.34 17.80 0.87
CA TYR A 714 17.98 17.30 1.00
C TYR A 714 16.99 18.48 1.00
N GLY A 715 17.26 19.55 1.78
CA GLY A 715 16.38 20.72 1.86
C GLY A 715 16.38 21.62 0.62
N SER A 716 17.49 21.70 -0.11
CA SER A 716 17.64 22.58 -1.27
C SER A 716 17.36 21.91 -2.61
N GLN A 717 17.73 20.63 -2.76
CA GLN A 717 17.68 19.90 -4.04
C GLN A 717 16.77 18.66 -4.00
N GLY A 718 16.21 18.33 -2.84
CA GLY A 718 15.38 17.14 -2.63
C GLY A 718 16.17 15.84 -2.72
N ILE A 719 17.50 15.88 -2.55
CA ILE A 719 18.37 14.71 -2.73
C ILE A 719 18.44 13.91 -1.42
N ILE A 720 18.08 12.63 -1.49
CA ILE A 720 18.20 11.65 -0.42
C ILE A 720 19.42 10.77 -0.69
N SER A 721 20.22 10.54 0.34
CA SER A 721 21.42 9.69 0.30
C SER A 721 21.70 9.10 1.68
N THR A 722 22.51 8.04 1.74
CA THR A 722 23.02 7.51 3.02
C THR A 722 23.81 8.57 3.80
N SER A 723 24.55 9.44 3.09
CA SER A 723 25.24 10.60 3.69
C SER A 723 24.27 11.61 4.32
N GLY A 724 23.02 11.69 3.85
CA GLY A 724 21.98 12.53 4.47
C GLY A 724 21.51 12.00 5.83
N ASP A 725 21.41 10.66 5.99
CA ASP A 725 21.18 10.04 7.29
C ASP A 725 22.34 10.28 8.25
N VAL A 726 23.59 10.27 7.75
CA VAL A 726 24.77 10.58 8.57
C VAL A 726 24.72 12.01 9.10
N TYR A 727 24.33 12.98 8.26
CA TYR A 727 24.13 14.36 8.70
C TYR A 727 23.09 14.44 9.83
N SER A 728 21.93 13.78 9.63
CA SER A 728 20.86 13.73 10.62
C SER A 728 21.33 13.10 11.94
N TYR A 729 22.17 12.05 11.85
CA TYR A 729 22.82 11.42 13.00
C TYR A 729 23.76 12.38 13.74
N GLY A 730 24.54 13.20 13.01
CA GLY A 730 25.38 14.24 13.60
C GLY A 730 24.56 15.25 14.42
N ILE A 731 23.45 15.73 13.87
CA ILE A 731 22.54 16.63 14.60
C ILE A 731 21.93 15.95 15.84
N LEU A 732 21.45 14.70 15.70
CA LEU A 732 20.93 13.90 16.81
C LEU A 732 21.97 13.72 17.93
N LEU A 733 23.23 13.49 17.56
CA LEU A 733 24.35 13.35 18.50
C LEU A 733 24.60 14.66 19.25
N MET A 734 24.58 15.82 18.57
CA MET A 734 24.69 17.13 19.22
C MET A 734 23.52 17.37 20.18
N GLU A 735 22.28 17.18 19.74
CA GLU A 735 21.09 17.38 20.59
C GLU A 735 21.13 16.47 21.83
N THR A 736 21.54 15.21 21.66
CA THR A 736 21.61 14.24 22.76
C THR A 736 22.55 14.70 23.86
N PHE A 737 23.68 15.35 23.54
CA PHE A 737 24.68 15.75 24.54
C PHE A 737 24.60 17.22 24.96
N THR A 738 23.90 18.07 24.22
CA THR A 738 23.64 19.48 24.57
C THR A 738 22.28 19.69 25.23
N ARG A 739 21.33 18.77 25.01
CA ARG A 739 19.91 18.93 25.36
C ARG A 739 19.28 20.18 24.74
N LYS A 740 19.79 20.64 23.59
CA LYS A 740 19.28 21.78 22.82
C LYS A 740 18.62 21.30 21.54
N LYS A 741 17.37 21.69 21.31
CA LYS A 741 16.65 21.31 20.10
C LYS A 741 17.20 22.11 18.92
N PRO A 742 17.39 21.51 17.73
CA PRO A 742 17.73 22.28 16.52
C PRO A 742 16.72 23.39 16.19
N THR A 743 15.50 23.30 16.73
CA THR A 743 14.40 24.26 16.57
C THR A 743 14.18 25.17 17.80
N ASP A 744 15.09 25.18 18.78
CA ASP A 744 15.01 26.13 19.91
C ASP A 744 15.03 27.58 19.41
N GLU A 745 14.27 28.46 20.07
CA GLU A 745 14.14 29.89 19.69
C GLU A 745 15.47 30.64 19.63
N MET A 746 16.50 30.15 20.32
CA MET A 746 17.85 30.72 20.27
C MET A 746 18.55 30.54 18.92
N PHE A 747 18.05 29.64 18.07
CA PHE A 747 18.57 29.35 16.73
C PHE A 747 17.68 30.03 15.68
N ALA A 748 18.01 31.29 15.37
CA ALA A 748 17.29 32.10 14.38
C ALA A 748 18.26 32.75 13.38
N GLY A 749 17.77 33.07 12.18
CA GLY A 749 18.59 33.63 11.10
C GLY A 749 19.65 32.63 10.63
N GLU A 750 20.93 33.04 10.61
CA GLU A 750 22.05 32.17 10.23
C GLU A 750 22.60 31.28 11.37
N MET A 751 22.07 31.44 12.60
CA MET A 751 22.53 30.68 13.76
C MET A 751 21.71 29.38 13.89
N ASN A 752 22.39 28.24 13.89
CA ASN A 752 21.81 26.91 14.09
C ASN A 752 22.62 26.10 15.10
N LEU A 753 22.10 24.94 15.54
CA LEU A 753 22.74 24.10 16.55
C LEU A 753 24.20 23.76 16.19
N LYS A 754 24.46 23.35 14.94
CA LYS A 754 25.80 23.04 14.43
C LYS A 754 26.74 24.24 14.55
N ARG A 755 26.31 25.41 14.07
CA ARG A 755 27.11 26.65 14.12
C ARG A 755 27.39 27.07 15.55
N TRP A 756 26.40 27.00 16.44
CA TRP A 756 26.56 27.32 17.85
C TRP A 756 27.54 26.37 18.55
N VAL A 757 27.46 25.06 18.30
CA VAL A 757 28.44 24.09 18.82
C VAL A 757 29.83 24.41 18.27
N LYS A 758 29.99 24.62 16.96
CA LYS A 758 31.27 24.93 16.32
C LYS A 758 31.94 26.18 16.90
N GLU A 759 31.18 27.24 17.14
CA GLU A 759 31.69 28.51 17.69
C GLU A 759 31.93 28.45 19.21
N SER A 760 31.14 27.64 19.94
CA SER A 760 31.21 27.58 21.41
C SER A 760 32.19 26.54 21.96
N LEU A 761 32.41 25.44 21.23
CA LEU A 761 33.24 24.32 21.67
C LEU A 761 34.71 24.70 21.97
N PRO A 762 35.39 25.57 21.18
CA PRO A 762 36.76 26.00 21.47
C PRO A 762 36.89 26.81 22.77
N HIS A 763 35.81 27.43 23.23
CA HIS A 763 35.83 28.30 24.40
C HIS A 763 35.62 27.53 25.71
N ALA A 764 34.57 26.70 25.77
CA ALA A 764 34.30 25.87 26.95
C ALA A 764 33.24 24.79 26.68
N VAL A 765 33.64 23.51 26.75
CA VAL A 765 32.71 22.35 26.62
C VAL A 765 31.58 22.40 27.64
N ILE A 766 31.84 22.85 28.87
CA ILE A 766 30.84 22.97 29.95
C ILE A 766 29.71 23.96 29.64
N LYS A 767 29.92 24.92 28.72
CA LYS A 767 28.86 25.85 28.29
C LYS A 767 27.96 25.26 27.21
N VAL A 768 28.41 24.17 26.58
CA VAL A 768 27.73 23.50 25.46
C VAL A 768 27.04 22.23 25.92
N ALA A 769 27.69 21.46 26.80
CA ALA A 769 27.17 20.24 27.37
C ALA A 769 25.89 20.45 28.18
N ASP A 770 25.02 19.44 28.18
CA ASP A 770 23.89 19.37 29.11
C ASP A 770 24.40 19.47 30.56
N ALA A 771 23.82 20.39 31.33
CA ALA A 771 24.17 20.64 32.72
C ALA A 771 23.98 19.42 33.62
N ASN A 772 23.18 18.43 33.20
CA ASN A 772 23.03 17.15 33.89
C ASN A 772 24.16 16.16 33.60
N LEU A 773 24.99 16.40 32.57
CA LEU A 773 26.09 15.53 32.17
C LEU A 773 27.46 16.03 32.63
N LEU A 774 27.63 17.34 32.81
CA LEU A 774 28.91 17.95 33.13
C LEU A 774 28.75 19.17 34.05
N GLN A 775 29.04 18.98 35.34
CA GLN A 775 29.12 20.05 36.35
C GLN A 775 30.55 20.17 36.88
N ARG A 776 30.98 21.36 37.34
CA ARG A 776 32.39 21.57 37.77
C ARG A 776 32.81 20.69 38.94
N GLU A 777 31.82 20.28 39.73
CA GLU A 777 31.96 19.48 40.94
C GLU A 777 31.80 17.97 40.66
N ASP A 778 31.63 17.57 39.40
CA ASP A 778 31.44 16.16 39.03
C ASP A 778 32.66 15.28 39.29
N GLU A 779 32.41 14.08 39.81
CA GLU A 779 33.40 13.02 39.81
C GLU A 779 33.81 12.67 38.37
N HIS A 780 35.11 12.50 38.15
CA HIS A 780 35.71 12.30 36.81
C HIS A 780 35.38 13.39 35.79
N PHE A 781 35.24 14.65 36.22
CA PHE A 781 34.98 15.81 35.35
C PHE A 781 35.80 15.82 34.04
N ALA A 782 37.12 15.59 34.13
CA ALA A 782 38.00 15.59 32.96
C ALA A 782 37.64 14.49 31.95
N ALA A 783 37.30 13.28 32.42
CA ALA A 783 36.90 12.16 31.57
C ALA A 783 35.55 12.43 30.89
N LYS A 784 34.58 12.98 31.64
CA LYS A 784 33.28 13.39 31.10
C LYS A 784 33.43 14.50 30.06
N GLN A 785 34.26 15.51 30.35
CA GLN A 785 34.56 16.61 29.44
C GLN A 785 35.18 16.10 28.13
N GLU A 786 36.19 15.23 28.21
CA GLU A 786 36.86 14.68 27.02
C GLU A 786 35.94 13.78 26.19
N CYS A 787 35.09 12.99 26.86
CA CYS A 787 34.07 12.18 26.20
C CYS A 787 33.09 13.06 25.41
N ILE A 788 32.55 14.12 26.02
CA ILE A 788 31.63 15.04 25.34
C ILE A 788 32.34 15.78 24.20
N LEU A 789 33.58 16.24 24.41
CA LEU A 789 34.37 16.89 23.37
C LEU A 789 34.57 15.96 22.15
N SER A 790 34.90 14.68 22.40
CA SER A 790 35.07 13.68 21.35
C SER A 790 33.76 13.37 20.63
N MET A 791 32.62 13.32 21.34
CA MET A 791 31.28 13.20 20.74
C MET A 791 30.97 14.39 19.83
N MET A 792 31.23 15.62 20.28
CA MET A 792 30.95 16.82 19.50
C MET A 792 31.82 16.90 18.25
N LYS A 793 33.10 16.51 18.32
CA LYS A 793 33.97 16.41 17.14
C LYS A 793 33.43 15.43 16.11
N LEU A 794 33.08 14.21 16.54
CA LEU A 794 32.47 13.22 15.65
C LEU A 794 31.15 13.72 15.06
N ALA A 795 30.33 14.43 15.85
CA ALA A 795 29.09 15.02 15.38
C ALA A 795 29.31 16.08 14.29
N MET A 796 30.39 16.88 14.40
CA MET A 796 30.80 17.82 13.36
C MET A 796 31.20 17.07 12.08
N ASP A 797 32.04 16.03 12.20
CA ASP A 797 32.47 15.22 11.05
C ASP A 797 31.29 14.52 10.35
N CYS A 798 30.25 14.15 11.08
CA CYS A 798 29.02 13.57 10.52
C CYS A 798 28.16 14.61 9.79
N SER A 799 28.24 15.88 10.19
CA SER A 799 27.33 16.95 9.74
C SER A 799 28.00 17.97 8.82
N GLU A 800 29.07 17.61 8.12
CA GLU A 800 29.70 18.48 7.13
C GLU A 800 28.72 18.90 6.02
N GLU A 801 28.92 20.09 5.46
CA GLU A 801 27.99 20.62 4.43
C GLU A 801 28.02 19.74 3.17
N ALA A 802 29.21 19.37 2.70
CA ALA A 802 29.42 18.51 1.55
C ALA A 802 29.19 17.03 1.91
N PRO A 803 28.33 16.28 1.19
CA PRO A 803 28.04 14.87 1.47
C PRO A 803 29.27 13.94 1.44
N GLU A 804 30.24 14.24 0.57
CA GLU A 804 31.48 13.49 0.36
C GLU A 804 32.53 13.69 1.48
N GLU A 805 32.41 14.76 2.27
CA GLU A 805 33.30 15.04 3.41
C GLU A 805 32.80 14.36 4.70
N ARG A 806 31.56 13.85 4.69
CA ARG A 806 30.97 13.19 5.86
C ARG A 806 31.56 11.80 6.05
N VAL A 807 31.89 11.47 7.30
CA VAL A 807 32.32 10.12 7.68
C VAL A 807 31.22 9.09 7.39
N ASN A 808 31.57 7.85 7.04
CA ASN A 808 30.55 6.81 6.86
C ASN A 808 30.16 6.14 8.19
N MET A 809 29.02 5.45 8.23
CA MET A 809 28.51 4.86 9.48
C MET A 809 29.40 3.76 10.08
N ARG A 810 30.25 3.07 9.31
CA ARG A 810 31.21 2.08 9.84
C ARG A 810 32.30 2.75 10.67
N ASP A 811 32.80 3.88 10.18
CA ASP A 811 33.82 4.68 10.88
C ASP A 811 33.24 5.38 12.11
N VAL A 812 31.99 5.84 12.02
CA VAL A 812 31.24 6.40 13.15
C VAL A 812 31.14 5.39 14.30
N ILE A 813 30.70 4.15 14.03
CA ILE A 813 30.60 3.08 15.05
C ILE A 813 31.97 2.80 15.67
N THR A 814 33.01 2.70 14.85
CA THR A 814 34.37 2.41 15.31
C THR A 814 34.87 3.50 16.25
N THR A 815 34.61 4.76 15.90
CA THR A 815 34.98 5.94 16.69
C THR A 815 34.20 6.00 18.01
N LEU A 816 32.88 5.78 17.99
CA LEU A 816 32.05 5.74 19.21
C LEU A 816 32.49 4.65 20.18
N LYS A 817 32.79 3.44 19.68
CA LYS A 817 33.30 2.35 20.51
C LYS A 817 34.64 2.71 21.15
N LYS A 818 35.54 3.35 20.41
CA LYS A 818 36.82 3.85 20.94
C LYS A 818 36.61 4.91 22.02
N ILE A 819 35.69 5.84 21.82
CA ILE A 819 35.37 6.87 22.81
C ILE A 819 34.79 6.25 24.08
N LYS A 820 33.90 5.26 23.95
CA LYS A 820 33.37 4.49 25.08
C LYS A 820 34.47 3.76 25.86
N MET A 821 35.39 3.09 25.16
CA MET A 821 36.51 2.41 25.80
C MET A 821 37.42 3.37 26.57
N ASN A 822 37.75 4.52 25.98
CA ASN A 822 38.55 5.55 26.65
C ASN A 822 37.83 6.11 27.88
N PHE A 823 36.56 6.46 27.74
CA PHE A 823 35.75 6.96 28.86
C PHE A 823 35.70 5.96 30.02
N LEU A 824 35.40 4.69 29.75
CA LEU A 824 35.36 3.63 30.77
C LEU A 824 36.71 3.39 31.46
N LYS A 825 37.81 3.59 30.74
CA LYS A 825 39.18 3.51 31.29
C LYS A 825 39.43 4.68 32.24
N ASP A 826 39.04 5.89 31.85
CA ASP A 826 39.31 7.11 32.60
C ASP A 826 38.43 7.25 33.86
N VAL A 827 37.26 6.60 33.89
CA VAL A 827 36.39 6.49 35.09
C VAL A 827 36.65 5.22 35.92
N GLY A 828 37.70 4.45 35.60
CA GLY A 828 38.10 3.28 36.40
C GLY A 828 37.16 2.06 36.33
N GLN A 829 36.23 2.02 35.38
CA GLN A 829 35.26 0.93 35.21
C GLN A 829 35.78 -0.22 34.32
N LEU A 830 36.88 -0.01 33.59
CA LEU A 830 37.70 -1.08 33.00
C LEU A 830 38.85 -1.40 33.95
N LYS A 831 38.78 -2.53 34.67
CA LYS A 831 39.95 -3.06 35.36
C LYS A 831 41.03 -3.35 34.32
N ALA A 832 42.22 -2.78 34.51
CA ALA A 832 43.41 -3.18 33.78
C ALA A 832 43.69 -4.67 34.05
N GLY A 833 43.47 -5.51 33.04
CA GLY A 833 43.87 -6.92 32.95
C GLY A 833 43.59 -7.34 31.50
N ALA A 834 44.62 -7.43 30.66
CA ALA A 834 45.47 -8.62 30.48
C ALA A 834 44.68 -9.76 29.80
#